data_AF-A0A1I2Y8G5-F1
#
_entry.id   AF-A0A1I2Y8G5-F1
#
_cell.length_a   1.000
_cell.length_b   1.000
_cell.length_c   1.000
_cell.angle_alpha   90.00
_cell.angle_beta   90.00
_cell.angle_gamma   90.00
#
_symmetry.space_group_name_H-M   'P 1'
#
loop_
_entity.id
_entity.type
_entity.pdbx_description
1 polymer ?
#
loop_
_entity_poly.entity_id
_entity_poly.type
_entity_poly.pdbx_seq_one_letter_code
_entity_poly.pdbx_strand_id
1 'polypeptide(L)'
;MKIKILSSGLQLLLCLISFTVLAQQPKLEWAQRWNSEGNVYESAVDVAVDAAGNSYVTGTSAGTTGPSGILTIKYSPTGEQLWVKFDEVFFHDPILLAVDNQGGVYLTGSIVDSTIEVGEGGQSVIVDILTVRYDAVTGEQTWASRFGTVGDNDSPRAIEVDNKGGVYVTGTSSVFDVANNFTTIRYDAATGAQTWVSRYDSPGDNQDFAVDLAIDDQGGVYVTGNSSRGDTTVYISTVHYDAASGAESWTNLYDVPGSNEGASAIAVDNQGGVYVTGEQRSNDFSVVDFITFRLEATSGERAWASNFDGPNGNFDSPIDIAVDNQGGVYVTGNSTSSDFANRDYATVRYNAATGEETWASFYNSSENSSDRATALAVDTLGGVFVTGFSNNSEQTNQDYATIRYDATTGEQSWLSTYDGPRELPNESPDLARDIAIDNQGGVIVTGESYADYGTVRYDATTGEQVWAQIYNVRENLNEFAIAVAVDAEGNSYVTGIRKVGFGWVVTVKYTPSGEELWVAQFSFDRTSGIAVDNQGGVYVTGVYFNLDNFSYDYATIRYDAATGEQSWISFYNGPAINFADHVRAIAADSAGGVYVTGFSYNEDFTTDYATVRYEAATGEQTWASRYSGPEGTSMDSAAAITIDEQGGVYVTGVSAIDSTNTAFATVRYEASTGEENWASRYDKAGSADVATAITTDNAGGIYVTGYSGSADGGFDFTSVRYNAATGAESWVSNYSGQNSSDDRAIAIAADTAGGVYVTGTSIAGNTSDYATLRYDAATGEECWVSRYDGSTSSRDSAAAIAVDNAGGVYVTGVSYDANQQGDFATVRYDATTGEQVWAERYGSPQSQEDVAVDMALDREENLIITGYSYSPETLYDFLTVKYSQCLPLAKANITGNTNAAVGTSNSAYSISTLGATSYTWAITDIDGNAYTDFRGQGAGAIIVDWPEEPNVYKLSVVSGAAESCEAQTSVRYVHVYDSEAGYVSGGGWSDSPTNAGYELMRQGGMLYWGFVARYTGEERVQGSTLMILDTGPAIFRSTSVEDGSLVISGNRAFFKGTGILFHQRGLDSDRDDRQFGYLIAATDGQLGFSSSPDQLRLRVWVIEEDGTEGAVVYDNQVGCSSANLDLNAPACSAIDRGDIIINKPRSNSLSSAISQNAVVESATQDLQAYPTAFSGRTTLSFATASEAGYTLELYDLKGALVRSIAAGQTEAGKRYEHELSADGLSRGMYLVRLSTGDEVQAVKVVVER
;
A
#
# COMPACT_ATOMS: atom_id res chain seq x y z
N MET A 1 10.63 -44.17 27.62
CA MET A 1 11.12 -43.16 28.58
C MET A 1 12.24 -42.28 28.02
N LYS A 2 13.46 -42.77 27.69
CA LYS A 2 14.52 -41.88 27.18
C LYS A 2 14.29 -41.20 25.81
N ILE A 3 13.29 -41.62 25.03
CA ILE A 3 12.97 -41.01 23.73
C ILE A 3 11.90 -39.91 23.84
N LYS A 4 10.94 -40.00 24.78
CA LYS A 4 9.95 -38.92 25.02
C LYS A 4 10.60 -37.66 25.61
N ILE A 5 11.60 -37.81 26.47
CA ILE A 5 12.28 -36.66 27.11
C ILE A 5 13.09 -35.84 26.08
N LEU A 6 13.48 -36.42 24.94
CA LEU A 6 14.15 -35.68 23.86
C LEU A 6 13.19 -34.98 22.88
N SER A 7 11.92 -35.39 22.78
CA SER A 7 10.92 -34.63 22.00
C SER A 7 10.41 -33.44 22.81
N SER A 8 10.03 -33.66 24.07
CA SER A 8 9.61 -32.60 25.01
C SER A 8 10.69 -31.53 25.17
N GLY A 9 11.95 -31.94 25.38
CA GLY A 9 13.07 -31.02 25.54
C GLY A 9 13.47 -30.26 24.27
N LEU A 10 13.03 -30.69 23.08
CA LEU A 10 13.25 -29.95 21.83
C LEU A 10 12.10 -28.98 21.54
N GLN A 11 10.86 -29.35 21.87
CA GLN A 11 9.71 -28.43 21.82
C GLN A 11 9.86 -27.31 22.86
N LEU A 12 10.28 -27.61 24.09
CA LEU A 12 10.53 -26.56 25.10
C LEU A 12 11.68 -25.62 24.75
N LEU A 13 12.67 -26.08 23.97
CA LEU A 13 13.79 -25.24 23.51
C LEU A 13 13.42 -24.39 22.27
N LEU A 14 12.42 -24.82 21.50
CA LEU A 14 11.81 -24.04 20.42
C LEU A 14 10.82 -22.98 20.96
N CYS A 15 10.12 -23.26 22.07
CA CYS A 15 9.27 -22.28 22.77
C CYS A 15 10.02 -21.31 23.70
N LEU A 16 11.35 -21.42 23.82
CA LEU A 16 12.19 -20.50 24.61
C LEU A 16 13.14 -19.65 23.75
N ILE A 17 12.96 -19.68 22.43
CA ILE A 17 13.43 -18.62 21.55
C ILE A 17 12.24 -17.70 21.30
N SER A 18 11.85 -16.94 22.33
CA SER A 18 11.12 -15.70 22.12
C SER A 18 12.03 -14.82 21.27
N PHE A 19 11.75 -14.76 19.97
CA PHE A 19 12.25 -13.65 19.19
C PHE A 19 11.48 -12.45 19.68
N THR A 20 12.14 -11.67 20.53
CA THR A 20 11.80 -10.27 20.76
C THR A 20 11.90 -9.57 19.41
N VAL A 21 10.82 -9.61 18.63
CA VAL A 21 10.61 -8.70 17.52
C VAL A 21 10.58 -7.34 18.20
N LEU A 22 11.68 -6.60 18.05
CA LEU A 22 11.79 -5.23 18.52
C LEU A 22 10.67 -4.44 17.88
N ALA A 23 9.90 -3.71 18.69
CA ALA A 23 8.82 -2.86 18.21
C ALA A 23 9.37 -1.96 17.11
N GLN A 24 8.98 -2.24 15.87
CA GLN A 24 9.55 -1.53 14.74
C GLN A 24 8.74 -0.25 14.50
N GLN A 25 9.49 0.84 14.30
CA GLN A 25 9.09 2.24 14.42
C GLN A 25 9.57 3.05 13.18
N PRO A 26 9.08 4.29 12.96
CA PRO A 26 9.72 5.44 12.31
C PRO A 26 10.93 5.33 11.36
N LYS A 27 10.69 5.75 10.11
CA LYS A 27 11.65 6.12 9.06
C LYS A 27 11.20 7.47 8.48
N LEU A 28 11.79 8.54 9.01
CA LEU A 28 11.46 9.95 8.75
C LEU A 28 11.46 10.34 7.25
N GLU A 29 10.28 10.50 6.63
CA GLU A 29 10.16 11.02 5.23
C GLU A 29 10.18 12.58 5.13
N TRP A 30 10.80 13.27 6.11
CA TRP A 30 10.97 14.74 6.33
C TRP A 30 9.75 15.52 6.88
N ALA A 31 9.71 16.87 6.88
CA ALA A 31 8.64 17.64 7.55
C ALA A 31 8.51 19.13 7.13
N GLN A 32 7.29 19.72 6.96
CA GLN A 32 7.07 21.19 6.95
C GLN A 32 5.77 21.82 7.54
N ARG A 33 4.49 21.44 7.23
CA ARG A 33 3.24 22.27 7.48
C ARG A 33 3.11 23.55 6.63
N TRP A 34 4.28 24.18 6.37
CA TRP A 34 4.51 25.53 5.83
C TRP A 34 4.06 26.61 6.83
N ASN A 35 4.04 27.88 6.41
CA ASN A 35 3.57 29.04 7.18
C ASN A 35 3.27 30.17 6.17
N SER A 36 2.28 31.04 6.44
CA SER A 36 1.78 32.02 5.46
C SER A 36 1.25 33.31 6.12
N GLU A 37 0.54 34.13 5.34
CA GLU A 37 -0.29 35.25 5.83
C GLU A 37 -1.58 34.73 6.53
N GLY A 38 -2.39 35.68 7.00
CA GLY A 38 -3.37 35.64 8.10
C GLY A 38 -4.41 34.52 8.25
N ASN A 39 -3.99 33.26 8.30
CA ASN A 39 -4.48 32.24 9.24
C ASN A 39 -6.00 32.02 9.34
N VAL A 40 -6.65 31.64 8.25
CA VAL A 40 -8.00 31.03 8.34
C VAL A 40 -8.01 29.79 9.20
N TYR A 41 -9.22 29.44 9.61
CA TYR A 41 -9.51 28.28 10.41
C TYR A 41 -10.12 27.23 9.46
N GLU A 42 -9.26 26.56 8.66
CA GLU A 42 -9.59 25.67 7.53
C GLU A 42 -10.25 24.33 7.99
N SER A 43 -9.82 23.15 7.52
CA SER A 43 -9.67 21.86 8.28
C SER A 43 -9.38 20.72 7.29
N ALA A 44 -9.24 19.47 7.75
CA ALA A 44 -9.23 18.29 6.90
C ALA A 44 -10.37 17.32 7.31
N VAL A 45 -11.00 16.66 6.33
CA VAL A 45 -12.15 15.75 6.57
C VAL A 45 -12.07 14.47 5.74
N ASP A 46 -11.49 14.54 4.53
CA ASP A 46 -11.04 13.42 3.70
C ASP A 46 -10.19 13.97 2.50
N VAL A 47 -9.35 13.17 1.80
CA VAL A 47 -8.01 13.65 1.31
C VAL A 47 -7.64 13.77 -0.20
N ALA A 48 -8.46 13.28 -1.15
CA ALA A 48 -8.37 13.32 -2.63
C ALA A 48 -7.01 13.65 -3.28
N VAL A 49 -6.29 12.64 -3.80
CA VAL A 49 -4.92 12.78 -4.37
C VAL A 49 -4.80 12.40 -5.86
N ASP A 50 -4.18 13.30 -6.64
CA ASP A 50 -3.79 13.16 -8.08
C ASP A 50 -2.84 12.01 -8.47
N ALA A 51 -2.43 11.93 -9.75
CA ALA A 51 -1.49 10.93 -10.29
C ALA A 51 -0.23 11.55 -10.95
N ALA A 52 0.96 10.91 -10.84
CA ALA A 52 2.24 11.42 -11.37
C ALA A 52 3.46 11.22 -10.42
N GLY A 53 3.99 12.29 -9.78
CA GLY A 53 5.02 12.20 -8.74
C GLY A 53 5.54 13.51 -8.10
N ASN A 54 4.66 14.32 -7.49
CA ASN A 54 4.94 15.50 -6.65
C ASN A 54 3.74 15.74 -5.69
N SER A 55 3.96 15.84 -4.38
CA SER A 55 2.85 15.95 -3.39
C SER A 55 2.56 17.39 -2.90
N TYR A 56 1.32 17.67 -2.51
CA TYR A 56 0.89 18.89 -1.79
C TYR A 56 -0.36 18.66 -0.89
N VAL A 57 -0.77 19.67 -0.11
CA VAL A 57 -2.17 19.92 0.33
C VAL A 57 -2.56 21.34 -0.16
N THR A 58 -3.85 21.69 -0.28
CA THR A 58 -4.28 22.91 -0.98
C THR A 58 -5.71 23.40 -0.64
N GLY A 59 -6.17 24.49 -1.27
CA GLY A 59 -7.59 24.86 -1.35
C GLY A 59 -8.07 25.92 -0.36
N THR A 60 -9.35 25.77 0.04
CA THR A 60 -10.02 26.47 1.16
C THR A 60 -9.83 28.01 1.13
N SER A 61 -9.55 28.68 2.25
CA SER A 61 -8.93 30.01 2.36
C SER A 61 -9.82 31.26 2.43
N ALA A 62 -10.89 31.25 3.22
CA ALA A 62 -11.77 32.40 3.49
C ALA A 62 -11.06 33.78 3.67
N GLY A 63 -11.72 34.83 3.17
CA GLY A 63 -11.30 36.23 3.31
C GLY A 63 -12.33 37.08 4.08
N THR A 64 -12.09 37.36 5.36
CA THR A 64 -13.00 38.13 6.23
C THR A 64 -13.24 39.57 5.76
N THR A 65 -12.28 40.20 5.08
CA THR A 65 -12.39 41.54 4.47
C THR A 65 -11.75 41.67 3.09
N GLY A 66 -10.86 40.75 2.68
CA GLY A 66 -10.16 40.80 1.39
C GLY A 66 -9.96 39.44 0.69
N PRO A 67 -11.02 38.68 0.37
CA PRO A 67 -10.92 37.43 -0.39
C PRO A 67 -10.40 37.67 -1.82
N SER A 68 -9.72 36.67 -2.39
CA SER A 68 -9.12 36.71 -3.75
C SER A 68 -8.73 35.32 -4.23
N GLY A 69 -8.67 35.12 -5.54
CA GLY A 69 -8.30 33.85 -6.17
C GLY A 69 -6.91 33.33 -5.77
N ILE A 70 -6.83 32.01 -5.54
CA ILE A 70 -5.62 31.27 -5.19
C ILE A 70 -4.77 30.96 -6.45
N LEU A 71 -3.44 30.93 -6.32
CA LEU A 71 -2.52 30.73 -7.42
C LEU A 71 -2.42 29.25 -7.84
N THR A 72 -3.34 28.79 -8.69
CA THR A 72 -3.12 27.58 -9.52
C THR A 72 -1.90 27.82 -10.41
N ILE A 73 -0.98 26.84 -10.48
CA ILE A 73 0.47 27.13 -10.39
C ILE A 73 1.29 25.86 -10.13
N LYS A 74 1.18 24.83 -10.99
CA LYS A 74 2.13 23.69 -11.05
C LYS A 74 3.51 24.06 -11.66
N TYR A 75 3.98 25.29 -11.41
CA TYR A 75 5.40 25.61 -11.26
C TYR A 75 6.18 26.15 -12.49
N SER A 76 5.96 25.57 -13.68
CA SER A 76 6.64 25.86 -14.97
C SER A 76 8.18 25.65 -15.04
N PRO A 77 8.79 25.47 -16.24
CA PRO A 77 10.24 25.23 -16.38
C PRO A 77 11.02 26.22 -17.30
N THR A 78 10.42 27.27 -17.87
CA THR A 78 11.00 27.95 -19.06
C THR A 78 12.07 28.99 -18.74
N GLY A 79 11.76 29.95 -17.85
CA GLY A 79 12.71 30.94 -17.34
C GLY A 79 12.80 32.28 -18.10
N GLU A 80 11.74 32.74 -18.79
CA GLU A 80 11.69 34.10 -19.37
C GLU A 80 10.36 34.87 -19.10
N GLN A 81 9.47 34.31 -18.26
CA GLN A 81 8.23 34.89 -17.72
C GLN A 81 7.03 34.97 -18.69
N LEU A 82 5.83 34.56 -18.24
CA LEU A 82 4.71 34.15 -19.12
C LEU A 82 3.32 34.71 -18.75
N TRP A 83 2.36 33.93 -18.19
CA TRP A 83 0.90 34.23 -18.28
C TRP A 83 0.05 33.94 -17.01
N VAL A 84 -1.10 34.64 -16.85
CA VAL A 84 -2.04 34.54 -15.70
C VAL A 84 -3.50 34.83 -16.13
N LYS A 85 -4.51 34.27 -15.42
CA LYS A 85 -5.92 34.74 -15.38
C LYS A 85 -6.37 34.92 -13.90
N PHE A 86 -7.47 35.64 -13.67
CA PHE A 86 -8.09 35.87 -12.35
C PHE A 86 -9.55 36.32 -12.54
N ASP A 87 -10.46 35.92 -11.64
CA ASP A 87 -11.89 36.30 -11.63
C ASP A 87 -12.46 36.31 -10.17
N GLU A 88 -13.68 36.86 -9.98
CA GLU A 88 -14.29 37.33 -8.66
C GLU A 88 -16.34 35.85 -6.99
N VAL A 89 -17.55 35.24 -7.36
CA VAL A 89 -18.74 34.94 -6.50
C VAL A 89 -18.86 33.48 -6.00
N PHE A 90 -18.97 33.34 -4.67
CA PHE A 90 -18.96 32.09 -3.88
C PHE A 90 -19.75 32.27 -2.56
N PHE A 91 -20.15 31.18 -1.91
CA PHE A 91 -20.87 31.12 -0.62
C PHE A 91 -20.15 30.29 0.47
N HIS A 92 -20.68 29.13 0.87
CA HIS A 92 -20.12 28.21 1.87
C HIS A 92 -20.93 26.92 2.12
N ASP A 93 -20.22 25.80 2.31
CA ASP A 93 -20.33 24.75 3.36
C ASP A 93 -20.81 23.33 2.93
N PRO A 94 -20.00 22.41 2.32
CA PRO A 94 -18.60 22.48 1.83
C PRO A 94 -18.36 22.26 0.30
N ILE A 95 -17.13 22.46 -0.20
CA ILE A 95 -16.75 22.05 -1.58
C ILE A 95 -16.72 20.51 -1.67
N LEU A 96 -16.86 19.92 -2.89
CA LEU A 96 -16.41 18.55 -3.16
C LEU A 96 -15.68 18.37 -4.51
N LEU A 97 -14.98 17.23 -4.64
CA LEU A 97 -14.00 16.89 -5.67
C LEU A 97 -14.41 15.71 -6.59
N ALA A 98 -13.63 15.51 -7.66
CA ALA A 98 -13.15 14.19 -8.05
C ALA A 98 -11.65 14.28 -8.43
N VAL A 99 -10.95 13.14 -8.48
CA VAL A 99 -9.57 13.04 -9.00
C VAL A 99 -9.58 12.65 -10.48
N ASP A 100 -8.45 12.84 -11.18
CA ASP A 100 -8.24 12.27 -12.53
C ASP A 100 -6.80 11.76 -12.68
N ASN A 101 -6.63 10.50 -13.07
CA ASN A 101 -5.30 9.90 -13.30
C ASN A 101 -4.54 10.53 -14.50
N GLN A 102 -5.20 11.37 -15.30
CA GLN A 102 -4.57 12.18 -16.36
C GLN A 102 -4.37 13.67 -15.96
N GLY A 103 -4.68 14.05 -14.71
CA GLY A 103 -4.26 15.31 -14.08
C GLY A 103 -5.23 16.48 -14.17
N GLY A 104 -6.51 16.27 -14.52
CA GLY A 104 -7.58 17.27 -14.56
C GLY A 104 -7.80 18.06 -13.25
N VAL A 105 -8.63 19.12 -13.29
CA VAL A 105 -8.66 20.17 -12.25
C VAL A 105 -10.00 20.90 -12.08
N TYR A 106 -11.11 20.19 -11.76
CA TYR A 106 -12.45 20.79 -11.60
C TYR A 106 -13.08 20.50 -10.22
N LEU A 107 -14.17 21.20 -9.84
CA LEU A 107 -14.59 21.36 -8.44
C LEU A 107 -16.09 21.69 -8.30
N THR A 108 -16.83 21.22 -7.27
CA THR A 108 -18.26 21.57 -7.01
C THR A 108 -18.69 21.63 -5.53
N GLY A 109 -19.38 20.63 -4.96
CA GLY A 109 -20.14 20.79 -3.71
C GLY A 109 -21.50 21.51 -3.91
N SER A 110 -21.50 22.85 -4.11
CA SER A 110 -22.68 23.75 -4.38
C SER A 110 -22.28 25.16 -4.87
N ILE A 111 -23.12 26.22 -4.81
CA ILE A 111 -22.75 27.66 -4.62
C ILE A 111 -24.01 28.52 -4.29
N VAL A 112 -23.90 29.75 -3.73
CA VAL A 112 -25.05 30.68 -3.56
C VAL A 112 -24.69 32.17 -3.75
N ASP A 113 -25.66 33.01 -4.13
CA ASP A 113 -25.72 34.45 -3.87
C ASP A 113 -27.18 34.89 -3.60
N SER A 114 -27.34 35.98 -2.84
CA SER A 114 -28.61 36.64 -2.52
C SER A 114 -29.63 35.79 -1.72
N THR A 115 -30.85 36.32 -1.55
CA THR A 115 -31.99 35.65 -0.89
C THR A 115 -33.31 36.19 -1.45
N ILE A 116 -34.33 35.35 -1.60
CA ILE A 116 -35.66 35.75 -2.12
C ILE A 116 -36.55 36.27 -0.96
N GLU A 117 -37.23 37.41 -1.15
CA GLU A 117 -38.18 37.96 -0.14
C GLU A 117 -39.49 37.16 -0.06
N VAL A 118 -39.97 36.90 1.18
CA VAL A 118 -41.39 36.58 1.47
C VAL A 118 -41.96 37.55 2.50
N GLY A 119 -42.99 38.31 2.09
CA GLY A 119 -43.45 39.54 2.75
C GLY A 119 -43.92 39.38 4.20
N GLU A 120 -43.52 40.35 5.05
CA GLU A 120 -43.71 40.36 6.53
C GLU A 120 -43.40 39.02 7.24
N GLY A 121 -42.58 38.16 6.62
CA GLY A 121 -42.27 36.80 7.08
C GLY A 121 -40.77 36.49 7.16
N GLY A 122 -40.05 36.53 6.03
CA GLY A 122 -38.66 36.08 5.98
C GLY A 122 -38.00 36.12 4.59
N GLN A 123 -36.99 35.26 4.41
CA GLN A 123 -36.13 35.17 3.23
C GLN A 123 -35.80 33.70 2.91
N SER A 124 -35.61 33.35 1.63
CA SER A 124 -35.21 31.99 1.18
C SER A 124 -33.72 31.87 0.79
N VAL A 125 -33.18 30.65 0.81
CA VAL A 125 -31.81 30.23 0.45
C VAL A 125 -31.90 28.99 -0.45
N ILE A 126 -30.93 28.78 -1.35
CA ILE A 126 -31.21 28.22 -2.70
C ILE A 126 -30.03 27.43 -3.34
N VAL A 127 -30.21 26.14 -3.72
CA VAL A 127 -29.16 25.22 -4.26
C VAL A 127 -29.69 24.18 -5.31
N ASP A 128 -29.02 23.93 -6.45
CA ASP A 128 -29.60 23.38 -7.72
C ASP A 128 -28.92 22.08 -8.22
N ILE A 129 -28.84 21.78 -9.52
CA ILE A 129 -27.54 21.96 -10.20
C ILE A 129 -27.71 22.80 -11.49
N LEU A 130 -27.42 24.10 -11.42
CA LEU A 130 -27.56 25.03 -12.55
C LEU A 130 -26.46 24.83 -13.61
N THR A 131 -25.32 24.28 -13.18
CA THR A 131 -24.13 23.88 -13.95
C THR A 131 -23.39 25.01 -14.68
N VAL A 132 -22.08 24.82 -14.85
CA VAL A 132 -21.18 25.69 -15.62
C VAL A 132 -20.03 24.85 -16.20
N ARG A 133 -19.15 25.45 -17.01
CA ARG A 133 -17.94 24.80 -17.53
C ARG A 133 -16.81 25.79 -17.88
N TYR A 134 -15.56 25.36 -17.69
CA TYR A 134 -14.37 26.03 -18.24
C TYR A 134 -14.21 25.76 -19.75
N ASP A 135 -13.62 26.70 -20.49
CA ASP A 135 -13.24 26.54 -21.90
C ASP A 135 -11.72 26.72 -22.02
N ALA A 136 -10.99 25.79 -21.37
CA ALA A 136 -9.75 26.07 -20.64
C ALA A 136 -8.60 26.73 -21.41
N VAL A 137 -8.47 26.50 -22.73
CA VAL A 137 -7.36 27.01 -23.55
C VAL A 137 -7.47 28.52 -23.81
N THR A 138 -8.65 29.11 -23.64
CA THR A 138 -8.87 30.57 -23.76
C THR A 138 -9.77 31.10 -22.64
N GLY A 139 -10.95 30.51 -22.48
CA GLY A 139 -11.92 30.87 -21.45
C GLY A 139 -12.52 32.26 -21.62
N GLU A 140 -12.98 32.60 -22.83
CA GLU A 140 -14.06 33.58 -23.06
C GLU A 140 -15.40 32.80 -23.05
N GLN A 141 -15.71 32.17 -21.92
CA GLN A 141 -16.69 31.07 -21.77
C GLN A 141 -18.15 31.43 -22.12
N THR A 142 -18.87 30.45 -22.67
CA THR A 142 -20.32 30.54 -22.97
C THR A 142 -21.04 29.22 -22.68
N TRP A 143 -22.07 29.25 -21.83
CA TRP A 143 -22.87 28.07 -21.47
C TRP A 143 -24.35 28.44 -21.25
N ALA A 144 -25.26 27.47 -21.16
CA ALA A 144 -26.71 27.72 -21.29
C ALA A 144 -27.63 27.03 -20.26
N SER A 145 -27.15 26.13 -19.39
CA SER A 145 -27.98 25.41 -18.41
C SER A 145 -29.11 24.61 -19.13
N ARG A 146 -30.22 24.09 -18.57
CA ARG A 146 -31.07 24.23 -17.29
C ARG A 146 -30.85 22.69 -16.80
N PHE A 147 -30.82 22.33 -15.52
CA PHE A 147 -31.85 21.45 -14.92
C PHE A 147 -32.22 22.03 -13.54
N GLY A 148 -33.00 21.35 -12.71
CA GLY A 148 -33.88 21.95 -11.71
C GLY A 148 -35.08 22.69 -12.33
N THR A 149 -36.15 22.94 -11.56
CA THR A 149 -37.48 23.29 -12.07
C THR A 149 -38.35 24.27 -11.26
N VAL A 150 -38.58 24.13 -9.93
CA VAL A 150 -39.67 24.89 -9.25
C VAL A 150 -39.31 25.62 -7.94
N GLY A 151 -39.09 24.93 -6.82
CA GLY A 151 -39.14 25.52 -5.48
C GLY A 151 -38.66 24.61 -4.33
N ASP A 152 -37.63 23.80 -4.55
CA ASP A 152 -37.62 22.42 -4.06
C ASP A 152 -36.77 22.15 -2.79
N ASN A 153 -36.38 20.90 -2.47
CA ASN A 153 -35.82 20.54 -1.15
C ASN A 153 -34.78 19.39 -1.14
N ASP A 154 -34.07 19.29 -2.24
CA ASP A 154 -33.00 18.38 -2.64
C ASP A 154 -31.74 18.53 -1.75
N SER A 155 -31.19 17.43 -1.21
CA SER A 155 -30.26 17.46 -0.07
C SER A 155 -28.93 16.71 -0.28
N PRO A 156 -27.90 16.97 0.58
CA PRO A 156 -26.73 16.09 0.73
C PRO A 156 -27.11 14.64 1.05
N ARG A 157 -26.28 13.63 0.79
CA ARG A 157 -24.87 13.70 0.30
C ARG A 157 -24.75 13.48 -1.21
N ALA A 158 -25.39 12.44 -1.76
CA ALA A 158 -25.75 12.34 -3.18
C ALA A 158 -24.62 12.31 -4.25
N ILE A 159 -23.44 11.73 -3.97
CA ILE A 159 -22.25 11.74 -4.87
C ILE A 159 -21.59 10.36 -5.04
N GLU A 160 -21.59 9.88 -6.28
CA GLU A 160 -20.41 9.39 -7.01
C GLU A 160 -20.49 10.07 -8.40
N VAL A 161 -19.52 9.86 -9.25
CA VAL A 161 -19.53 10.23 -10.67
C VAL A 161 -19.40 8.96 -11.53
N ASP A 162 -18.28 8.66 -12.19
CA ASP A 162 -18.11 7.36 -12.87
C ASP A 162 -16.67 7.08 -13.37
N ASN A 163 -16.15 5.89 -13.04
CA ASN A 163 -14.97 5.25 -13.65
C ASN A 163 -15.00 5.24 -15.20
N LYS A 164 -16.02 4.62 -15.80
CA LYS A 164 -16.13 4.37 -17.25
C LYS A 164 -16.91 5.46 -17.98
N GLY A 165 -17.87 6.12 -17.32
CA GLY A 165 -18.34 7.47 -17.67
C GLY A 165 -19.84 7.72 -17.50
N GLY A 166 -20.19 8.69 -16.65
CA GLY A 166 -21.50 8.86 -16.04
C GLY A 166 -21.50 9.97 -14.98
N VAL A 167 -22.69 10.49 -14.61
CA VAL A 167 -22.85 11.73 -13.80
C VAL A 167 -24.34 12.00 -13.44
N TYR A 168 -24.82 11.71 -12.22
CA TYR A 168 -26.09 12.24 -11.66
C TYR A 168 -25.82 13.11 -10.39
N VAL A 169 -26.88 13.59 -9.74
CA VAL A 169 -26.97 13.86 -8.27
C VAL A 169 -28.28 13.21 -7.75
N THR A 170 -28.74 13.52 -6.54
CA THR A 170 -30.14 13.26 -6.13
C THR A 170 -30.76 14.35 -5.27
N GLY A 171 -32.09 14.28 -5.15
CA GLY A 171 -32.97 15.35 -4.72
C GLY A 171 -34.45 14.93 -4.67
N THR A 172 -35.29 15.69 -3.96
CA THR A 172 -36.63 15.23 -3.52
C THR A 172 -37.74 16.29 -3.57
N SER A 173 -37.85 17.13 -2.53
CA SER A 173 -38.98 18.07 -2.29
C SER A 173 -40.35 17.42 -1.98
N SER A 174 -41.30 18.21 -1.48
CA SER A 174 -42.63 17.72 -1.09
C SER A 174 -43.76 18.70 -1.40
N VAL A 175 -44.98 18.34 -0.99
CA VAL A 175 -46.24 19.10 -1.14
C VAL A 175 -47.14 18.73 0.04
N PHE A 176 -47.73 19.71 0.71
CA PHE A 176 -48.52 19.47 1.93
C PHE A 176 -49.95 18.96 1.63
N ASP A 177 -50.43 17.99 2.42
CA ASP A 177 -51.72 17.28 2.25
C ASP A 177 -51.87 16.45 0.94
N VAL A 178 -50.77 15.93 0.34
CA VAL A 178 -50.78 15.12 -0.91
C VAL A 178 -49.89 13.84 -0.85
N ALA A 179 -49.55 13.25 -2.00
CA ALA A 179 -48.91 11.93 -2.21
C ALA A 179 -47.78 11.98 -3.28
N ASN A 180 -47.08 10.87 -3.54
CA ASN A 180 -45.68 10.83 -4.05
C ASN A 180 -45.37 10.12 -5.39
N ASN A 181 -44.17 10.39 -5.93
CA ASN A 181 -43.69 10.07 -7.29
C ASN A 181 -42.15 10.09 -7.43
N PHE A 182 -41.61 9.67 -8.60
CA PHE A 182 -40.18 9.67 -8.97
C PHE A 182 -39.89 10.45 -10.29
N THR A 183 -38.66 10.91 -10.54
CA THR A 183 -38.25 11.61 -11.80
C THR A 183 -36.83 11.21 -12.25
N THR A 184 -35.77 11.92 -11.85
CA THR A 184 -34.35 11.67 -12.21
C THR A 184 -33.98 11.89 -13.70
N ILE A 185 -32.71 11.59 -14.07
CA ILE A 185 -31.91 12.32 -15.08
C ILE A 185 -31.36 11.41 -16.21
N ARG A 186 -30.69 11.95 -17.25
CA ARG A 186 -30.18 11.15 -18.41
C ARG A 186 -29.05 11.82 -19.24
N TYR A 187 -27.77 11.60 -18.90
CA TYR A 187 -26.56 12.18 -19.57
C TYR A 187 -25.54 11.12 -20.09
N ASP A 188 -24.30 11.55 -20.42
CA ASP A 188 -23.28 10.85 -21.23
C ASP A 188 -21.83 11.20 -20.76
N ALA A 189 -20.79 10.45 -21.17
CA ALA A 189 -19.42 10.42 -20.60
C ALA A 189 -18.40 11.50 -21.09
N ALA A 190 -17.35 11.76 -20.26
CA ALA A 190 -16.21 12.72 -20.35
C ALA A 190 -16.51 14.14 -20.88
N THR A 191 -17.76 14.44 -21.24
CA THR A 191 -18.21 15.60 -22.04
C THR A 191 -19.72 15.91 -21.89
N GLY A 192 -20.62 14.93 -22.02
CA GLY A 192 -22.09 15.04 -21.86
C GLY A 192 -22.89 15.42 -23.14
N ALA A 193 -24.12 14.89 -23.32
CA ALA A 193 -25.01 15.24 -24.44
C ALA A 193 -26.52 15.38 -24.12
N GLN A 194 -27.08 14.63 -23.16
CA GLN A 194 -28.49 14.63 -22.67
C GLN A 194 -29.56 13.97 -23.59
N THR A 195 -30.43 13.10 -23.07
CA THR A 195 -31.26 12.22 -23.96
C THR A 195 -32.77 11.92 -23.62
N TRP A 196 -33.21 11.51 -22.42
CA TRP A 196 -34.66 11.23 -22.14
C TRP A 196 -35.11 11.28 -20.66
N VAL A 197 -36.42 11.15 -20.40
CA VAL A 197 -37.05 10.93 -19.07
C VAL A 197 -38.39 10.18 -19.26
N SER A 198 -38.88 9.41 -18.27
CA SER A 198 -40.16 8.66 -18.36
C SER A 198 -40.75 8.26 -16.99
N ARG A 199 -42.03 7.85 -16.98
CA ARG A 199 -42.84 7.52 -15.79
C ARG A 199 -43.83 6.35 -16.01
N TYR A 200 -44.52 5.89 -14.95
CA TYR A 200 -45.30 4.63 -14.81
C TYR A 200 -46.61 4.89 -13.99
N ASP A 201 -47.79 4.38 -14.36
CA ASP A 201 -49.10 4.71 -13.76
C ASP A 201 -49.31 4.22 -12.30
N SER A 202 -49.76 5.11 -11.41
CA SER A 202 -50.06 4.82 -9.99
C SER A 202 -51.56 4.56 -9.72
N PRO A 203 -51.97 3.91 -8.59
CA PRO A 203 -53.34 3.37 -8.44
C PRO A 203 -54.26 4.05 -7.42
N GLY A 204 -53.74 4.87 -6.49
CA GLY A 204 -54.47 5.25 -5.26
C GLY A 204 -53.58 5.80 -4.13
N ASP A 205 -52.27 5.58 -4.25
CA ASP A 205 -51.19 6.50 -3.84
C ASP A 205 -50.88 6.60 -2.32
N ASN A 206 -49.68 7.09 -2.00
CA ASN A 206 -48.92 6.72 -0.79
C ASN A 206 -48.27 7.93 -0.06
N GLN A 207 -47.37 7.67 0.91
CA GLN A 207 -46.73 8.68 1.79
C GLN A 207 -45.36 8.15 2.27
N ASP A 208 -44.27 8.58 1.64
CA ASP A 208 -43.00 7.83 1.62
C ASP A 208 -41.83 8.52 2.35
N PHE A 209 -40.73 7.76 2.56
CA PHE A 209 -39.44 8.17 3.14
C PHE A 209 -38.27 7.38 2.50
N ALA A 210 -37.05 7.91 2.41
CA ALA A 210 -35.88 7.20 1.83
C ALA A 210 -34.53 7.69 2.41
N VAL A 211 -33.45 6.90 2.22
CA VAL A 211 -32.14 7.13 2.87
C VAL A 211 -30.91 6.81 1.96
N ASP A 212 -29.97 5.94 2.36
CA ASP A 212 -28.65 5.71 1.73
C ASP A 212 -28.55 4.43 0.86
N LEU A 213 -27.44 4.28 0.11
CA LEU A 213 -27.07 3.15 -0.76
C LEU A 213 -25.51 3.13 -0.96
N ALA A 214 -24.90 2.05 -1.49
CA ALA A 214 -23.48 2.02 -1.96
C ALA A 214 -23.24 1.05 -3.16
N ILE A 215 -22.08 1.16 -3.83
CA ILE A 215 -21.88 0.98 -5.30
C ILE A 215 -21.52 -0.42 -5.86
N ASP A 216 -21.57 -0.57 -7.20
CA ASP A 216 -21.05 -1.69 -8.01
C ASP A 216 -20.28 -1.18 -9.27
N ASP A 217 -19.51 -2.05 -9.95
CA ASP A 217 -18.84 -1.79 -11.24
C ASP A 217 -19.35 -2.69 -12.40
N GLN A 218 -20.07 -3.79 -12.13
CA GLN A 218 -20.49 -4.76 -13.15
C GLN A 218 -21.79 -4.41 -13.90
N GLY A 219 -22.90 -4.11 -13.21
CA GLY A 219 -24.18 -3.82 -13.84
C GLY A 219 -25.45 -4.26 -13.08
N GLY A 220 -26.26 -3.31 -12.60
CA GLY A 220 -27.63 -3.57 -12.11
C GLY A 220 -28.30 -2.38 -11.43
N VAL A 221 -29.62 -2.25 -11.57
CA VAL A 221 -30.42 -1.21 -10.89
C VAL A 221 -31.83 -1.71 -10.60
N TYR A 222 -31.97 -2.59 -9.62
CA TYR A 222 -33.30 -2.86 -9.10
C TYR A 222 -33.82 -1.58 -8.39
N VAL A 223 -35.14 -1.48 -8.24
CA VAL A 223 -35.86 -0.32 -7.68
C VAL A 223 -36.92 -0.87 -6.71
N THR A 224 -37.55 -0.02 -5.90
CA THR A 224 -38.53 -0.43 -4.88
C THR A 224 -39.57 0.67 -4.66
N GLY A 225 -40.28 0.65 -3.53
CA GLY A 225 -41.63 1.17 -3.42
C GLY A 225 -42.66 0.10 -3.81
N ASN A 226 -43.94 0.41 -3.62
CA ASN A 226 -44.95 -0.63 -3.39
C ASN A 226 -46.07 -0.68 -4.46
N SER A 227 -46.45 0.50 -4.95
CA SER A 227 -47.84 0.89 -5.29
C SER A 227 -48.85 0.71 -4.14
N SER A 228 -48.55 -0.14 -3.16
CA SER A 228 -49.19 -0.38 -1.87
C SER A 228 -50.54 -1.10 -1.96
N ARG A 229 -51.11 -1.40 -0.79
CA ARG A 229 -52.44 -1.99 -0.53
C ARG A 229 -52.92 -1.72 0.91
N GLY A 230 -52.41 -0.64 1.51
CA GLY A 230 -52.20 -0.52 2.94
C GLY A 230 -53.43 -0.17 3.79
N ASP A 231 -53.62 -0.91 4.89
CA ASP A 231 -54.30 -0.44 6.11
C ASP A 231 -53.22 0.07 7.10
N THR A 232 -52.34 0.94 6.59
CA THR A 232 -51.15 1.56 7.23
C THR A 232 -50.12 0.59 7.84
N THR A 233 -49.12 0.18 7.04
CA THR A 233 -47.86 -0.46 7.51
C THR A 233 -46.81 -0.51 6.40
N VAL A 234 -45.53 -0.74 6.75
CA VAL A 234 -44.47 -1.16 5.82
C VAL A 234 -44.65 -2.63 5.38
N TYR A 235 -43.66 -3.18 4.67
CA TYR A 235 -43.39 -4.58 4.29
C TYR A 235 -42.03 -4.57 3.56
N ILE A 236 -41.72 -5.52 2.65
CA ILE A 236 -40.70 -5.32 1.59
C ILE A 236 -41.14 -5.92 0.24
N SER A 237 -40.70 -5.30 -0.86
CA SER A 237 -40.81 -5.75 -2.25
C SER A 237 -39.80 -5.04 -3.17
N THR A 238 -39.66 -5.51 -4.42
CA THR A 238 -38.61 -5.05 -5.34
C THR A 238 -39.09 -5.08 -6.80
N VAL A 239 -38.49 -4.26 -7.64
CA VAL A 239 -38.64 -4.24 -9.10
C VAL A 239 -37.25 -4.40 -9.73
N HIS A 240 -37.06 -5.20 -10.78
CA HIS A 240 -35.75 -5.31 -11.43
C HIS A 240 -35.62 -4.28 -12.57
N TYR A 241 -34.49 -3.59 -12.67
CA TYR A 241 -33.94 -2.99 -13.90
C TYR A 241 -32.42 -3.23 -13.93
N ASP A 242 -31.77 -3.12 -15.10
CA ASP A 242 -30.58 -3.95 -15.39
C ASP A 242 -29.42 -3.19 -16.07
N ALA A 243 -28.42 -2.80 -15.28
CA ALA A 243 -27.13 -2.22 -15.69
C ALA A 243 -27.19 -0.84 -16.37
N ALA A 244 -26.02 -0.30 -16.77
CA ALA A 244 -25.74 0.56 -17.93
C ALA A 244 -26.97 1.06 -18.73
N SER A 245 -27.84 0.14 -19.22
CA SER A 245 -29.26 0.36 -19.57
C SER A 245 -30.04 -0.96 -19.85
N GLY A 246 -30.99 -1.39 -18.98
CA GLY A 246 -31.84 -2.60 -19.13
C GLY A 246 -33.04 -2.67 -18.14
N ALA A 247 -33.96 -3.66 -18.21
CA ALA A 247 -35.29 -3.56 -17.57
C ALA A 247 -36.16 -4.82 -17.25
N GLU A 248 -36.88 -4.74 -16.10
CA GLU A 248 -38.29 -5.12 -15.78
C GLU A 248 -38.64 -6.53 -15.19
N SER A 249 -38.59 -6.71 -13.85
CA SER A 249 -39.07 -7.90 -13.05
C SER A 249 -39.42 -7.59 -11.55
N TRP A 250 -39.57 -8.55 -10.59
CA TRP A 250 -40.41 -8.44 -9.34
C TRP A 250 -39.81 -8.83 -7.93
N THR A 251 -40.57 -9.47 -6.99
CA THR A 251 -40.53 -9.28 -5.50
C THR A 251 -40.26 -10.52 -4.56
N ASN A 252 -40.15 -10.32 -3.22
CA ASN A 252 -40.15 -11.34 -2.11
C ASN A 252 -40.54 -10.71 -0.71
N LEU A 253 -40.80 -11.48 0.39
CA LEU A 253 -41.62 -11.07 1.59
C LEU A 253 -41.22 -11.62 3.02
N TYR A 254 -40.96 -10.74 4.04
CA TYR A 254 -40.71 -10.98 5.51
C TYR A 254 -41.94 -11.26 6.44
N ASP A 255 -41.83 -11.09 7.79
CA ASP A 255 -42.91 -10.90 8.82
C ASP A 255 -42.60 -9.78 9.88
N VAL A 256 -42.48 -9.98 11.21
CA VAL A 256 -42.66 -8.88 12.24
C VAL A 256 -41.72 -8.87 13.50
N PRO A 257 -40.61 -8.08 13.54
CA PRO A 257 -40.22 -7.01 14.50
C PRO A 257 -41.00 -6.64 15.78
N GLY A 258 -42.31 -6.91 15.85
CA GLY A 258 -43.22 -6.23 16.79
C GLY A 258 -43.29 -4.70 16.62
N SER A 259 -42.92 -4.21 15.42
CA SER A 259 -42.55 -2.83 15.09
C SER A 259 -42.77 -2.59 13.58
N ASN A 260 -42.33 -1.46 13.00
CA ASN A 260 -42.30 -1.15 11.55
C ASN A 260 -40.95 -0.44 11.22
N GLU A 261 -40.30 -0.82 10.10
CA GLU A 261 -38.85 -0.63 9.84
C GLU A 261 -38.53 0.13 8.52
N GLY A 262 -37.25 0.50 8.31
CA GLY A 262 -36.73 1.20 7.11
C GLY A 262 -35.38 0.67 6.60
N ALA A 263 -34.68 1.39 5.71
CA ALA A 263 -33.41 0.94 5.11
C ALA A 263 -32.46 2.09 4.70
N SER A 264 -31.16 1.78 4.55
CA SER A 264 -30.01 2.69 4.29
C SER A 264 -28.85 1.97 3.52
N ALA A 265 -27.58 2.21 3.87
CA ALA A 265 -26.40 1.85 3.07
C ALA A 265 -26.03 0.35 3.09
N ILE A 266 -25.79 -0.22 1.91
CA ILE A 266 -25.34 -1.62 1.73
C ILE A 266 -24.34 -1.68 0.56
N ALA A 267 -23.36 -2.58 0.59
CA ALA A 267 -22.25 -2.63 -0.38
C ALA A 267 -21.92 -4.06 -0.89
N VAL A 268 -20.81 -4.18 -1.64
CA VAL A 268 -20.37 -5.37 -2.41
C VAL A 268 -19.01 -5.94 -1.95
N ASP A 269 -18.67 -7.14 -2.45
CA ASP A 269 -17.30 -7.68 -2.59
C ASP A 269 -17.09 -8.13 -4.05
N ASN A 270 -15.89 -8.62 -4.43
CA ASN A 270 -15.67 -9.19 -5.79
C ASN A 270 -16.47 -10.51 -6.11
N GLN A 271 -17.58 -10.83 -5.40
CA GLN A 271 -18.63 -11.80 -5.76
C GLN A 271 -20.08 -11.33 -5.43
N GLY A 272 -20.38 -10.97 -4.18
CA GLY A 272 -21.68 -10.42 -3.72
C GLY A 272 -22.64 -11.31 -2.92
N GLY A 273 -23.63 -10.66 -2.28
CA GLY A 273 -24.78 -11.21 -1.55
C GLY A 273 -25.53 -10.12 -0.77
N VAL A 274 -26.44 -10.45 0.16
CA VAL A 274 -27.16 -9.47 1.03
C VAL A 274 -27.19 -9.91 2.51
N TYR A 275 -27.17 -8.94 3.46
CA TYR A 275 -26.80 -9.17 4.88
C TYR A 275 -27.67 -8.40 5.91
N VAL A 276 -28.94 -8.13 5.59
CA VAL A 276 -29.79 -7.09 6.23
C VAL A 276 -29.76 -6.96 7.76
N THR A 277 -29.16 -5.88 8.27
CA THR A 277 -29.37 -5.25 9.60
C THR A 277 -28.89 -3.79 9.54
N GLY A 278 -29.39 -2.91 10.41
CA GLY A 278 -28.98 -1.51 10.40
C GLY A 278 -29.20 -0.76 11.71
N GLU A 279 -29.36 0.56 11.60
CA GLU A 279 -29.52 1.43 12.78
C GLU A 279 -30.76 0.97 13.57
N GLN A 280 -30.55 0.45 14.77
CA GLN A 280 -31.51 -0.40 15.49
C GLN A 280 -31.41 -0.22 17.02
N ARG A 281 -31.30 1.01 17.54
CA ARG A 281 -31.64 1.24 18.96
C ARG A 281 -33.10 0.88 19.25
N SER A 282 -33.41 0.39 20.45
CA SER A 282 -34.79 0.01 20.80
C SER A 282 -35.80 1.16 20.74
N ASN A 283 -37.09 0.80 20.80
CA ASN A 283 -38.20 1.73 20.93
C ASN A 283 -38.17 2.62 22.20
N ASP A 284 -37.38 2.28 23.22
CA ASP A 284 -37.08 3.14 24.38
C ASP A 284 -35.63 3.68 24.38
N PHE A 285 -34.94 3.52 23.25
CA PHE A 285 -33.57 3.97 22.94
C PHE A 285 -32.50 3.26 23.80
N SER A 286 -32.60 1.92 23.82
CA SER A 286 -31.81 0.92 24.56
C SER A 286 -31.76 -0.46 23.81
N VAL A 287 -31.67 -1.62 24.51
CA VAL A 287 -32.21 -2.98 24.16
C VAL A 287 -31.94 -3.60 22.75
N VAL A 288 -30.84 -4.37 22.50
CA VAL A 288 -30.50 -4.88 21.13
C VAL A 288 -29.67 -6.21 20.89
N ASP A 289 -30.06 -7.44 21.32
CA ASP A 289 -29.28 -8.70 20.99
C ASP A 289 -29.36 -9.12 19.52
N PHE A 290 -28.38 -9.89 19.06
CA PHE A 290 -28.29 -10.28 17.65
C PHE A 290 -29.29 -11.40 17.25
N ILE A 291 -29.56 -11.52 15.95
CA ILE A 291 -30.16 -12.71 15.32
C ILE A 291 -29.43 -13.02 14.02
N THR A 292 -29.35 -14.28 13.59
CA THR A 292 -28.70 -14.65 12.33
C THR A 292 -29.27 -15.94 11.72
N PHE A 293 -29.20 -16.05 10.38
CA PHE A 293 -29.57 -17.25 9.61
C PHE A 293 -28.78 -17.31 8.29
N ARG A 294 -29.04 -18.27 7.40
CA ARG A 294 -29.01 -18.00 5.95
C ARG A 294 -30.05 -18.84 5.22
N LEU A 295 -30.45 -18.44 4.01
CA LEU A 295 -31.27 -19.34 3.18
C LEU A 295 -30.45 -20.56 2.77
N GLU A 296 -30.99 -21.75 3.07
CA GLU A 296 -30.54 -23.06 2.59
C GLU A 296 -31.09 -23.34 1.17
N ALA A 297 -31.05 -22.32 0.30
CA ALA A 297 -32.06 -22.08 -0.73
C ALA A 297 -33.50 -22.00 -0.15
N THR A 298 -34.52 -22.07 -1.02
CA THR A 298 -35.91 -21.69 -0.72
C THR A 298 -36.81 -22.83 -0.21
N SER A 299 -36.25 -23.94 0.30
CA SER A 299 -37.05 -25.06 0.81
C SER A 299 -36.32 -25.94 1.83
N GLY A 300 -36.91 -26.17 3.00
CA GLY A 300 -36.37 -27.08 4.02
C GLY A 300 -37.13 -27.08 5.34
N GLU A 301 -36.75 -27.96 6.27
CA GLU A 301 -37.18 -27.94 7.68
C GLU A 301 -36.15 -27.24 8.60
N ARG A 302 -35.15 -26.57 7.99
CA ARG A 302 -34.10 -25.66 8.53
C ARG A 302 -32.99 -26.29 9.40
N ALA A 303 -31.90 -25.54 9.59
CA ALA A 303 -30.67 -25.99 10.26
C ALA A 303 -30.61 -25.69 11.78
N TRP A 304 -30.15 -24.50 12.20
CA TRP A 304 -29.87 -24.13 13.61
C TRP A 304 -30.05 -22.63 13.90
N ALA A 305 -30.05 -22.23 15.18
CA ALA A 305 -30.14 -20.84 15.63
C ALA A 305 -29.43 -20.64 16.99
N SER A 306 -29.30 -19.39 17.44
CA SER A 306 -28.69 -18.97 18.71
C SER A 306 -29.33 -17.66 19.20
N ASN A 307 -29.34 -17.43 20.52
CA ASN A 307 -29.68 -16.14 21.15
C ASN A 307 -28.96 -15.98 22.51
N PHE A 308 -29.04 -14.77 23.07
CA PHE A 308 -28.38 -14.34 24.31
C PHE A 308 -29.18 -14.71 25.58
N ASP A 309 -28.49 -14.94 26.72
CA ASP A 309 -29.11 -15.14 28.06
C ASP A 309 -28.99 -13.89 28.98
N GLY A 310 -28.31 -12.82 28.51
CA GLY A 310 -28.12 -11.55 29.23
C GLY A 310 -26.94 -11.52 30.23
N PRO A 311 -26.53 -10.35 30.75
CA PRO A 311 -26.76 -8.97 30.26
C PRO A 311 -25.55 -8.44 29.45
N ASN A 312 -25.69 -7.31 28.75
CA ASN A 312 -24.56 -6.48 28.30
C ASN A 312 -24.96 -5.09 27.76
N GLY A 313 -25.85 -5.00 26.76
CA GLY A 313 -25.86 -3.90 25.77
C GLY A 313 -25.92 -2.45 26.27
N ASN A 314 -25.03 -1.53 25.85
CA ASN A 314 -25.22 -0.07 26.08
C ASN A 314 -24.64 0.95 25.06
N PHE A 315 -25.54 1.63 24.32
CA PHE A 315 -25.37 2.93 23.63
C PHE A 315 -24.49 2.97 22.35
N ASP A 316 -24.92 2.21 21.35
CA ASP A 316 -24.28 1.98 20.04
C ASP A 316 -24.64 3.03 18.96
N SER A 317 -24.00 2.97 17.77
CA SER A 317 -24.33 3.84 16.61
C SER A 317 -23.74 3.37 15.25
N PRO A 318 -24.47 2.55 14.45
CA PRO A 318 -24.05 2.12 13.10
C PRO A 318 -23.89 3.22 12.04
N ILE A 319 -23.13 2.96 10.97
CA ILE A 319 -22.95 3.91 9.84
C ILE A 319 -22.91 3.29 8.42
N ASP A 320 -21.73 2.97 7.87
CA ASP A 320 -21.48 2.79 6.42
C ASP A 320 -20.22 1.89 6.15
N ILE A 321 -20.02 1.39 4.92
CA ILE A 321 -19.66 -0.05 4.75
C ILE A 321 -18.90 -0.48 3.45
N ALA A 322 -17.82 -1.31 3.54
CA ALA A 322 -17.10 -1.93 2.37
C ALA A 322 -16.16 -3.15 2.70
N VAL A 323 -15.87 -4.06 1.73
CA VAL A 323 -15.01 -5.28 1.86
C VAL A 323 -14.23 -5.71 0.59
N ASP A 324 -13.43 -6.79 0.70
CA ASP A 324 -12.51 -7.36 -0.30
C ASP A 324 -13.09 -8.45 -1.26
N ASN A 325 -13.02 -9.74 -0.88
CA ASN A 325 -13.52 -10.91 -1.59
C ASN A 325 -13.53 -12.19 -0.71
N GLN A 326 -14.00 -12.15 0.55
CA GLN A 326 -13.94 -13.34 1.40
C GLN A 326 -15.21 -13.68 2.19
N GLY A 327 -15.50 -13.03 3.32
CA GLY A 327 -16.28 -13.71 4.37
C GLY A 327 -17.28 -12.91 5.21
N GLY A 328 -17.17 -11.58 5.25
CA GLY A 328 -17.90 -10.80 6.24
C GLY A 328 -17.60 -11.20 7.71
N VAL A 329 -18.46 -10.70 8.59
CA VAL A 329 -18.51 -10.93 10.05
C VAL A 329 -17.24 -10.63 10.88
N TYR A 330 -16.33 -9.77 10.41
CA TYR A 330 -15.65 -8.84 11.34
C TYR A 330 -16.71 -8.00 12.07
N VAL A 331 -16.36 -7.49 13.27
CA VAL A 331 -17.20 -6.59 14.06
C VAL A 331 -16.37 -5.37 14.54
N THR A 332 -17.01 -4.28 14.97
CA THR A 332 -16.33 -3.02 15.35
C THR A 332 -16.87 -2.36 16.62
N GLY A 333 -15.96 -1.84 17.43
CA GLY A 333 -16.19 -0.92 18.55
C GLY A 333 -15.48 -1.33 19.84
N ASN A 334 -14.66 -0.43 20.40
CA ASN A 334 -14.40 -0.40 21.83
C ASN A 334 -15.70 -0.12 22.63
N SER A 335 -15.87 -0.68 23.84
CA SER A 335 -17.17 -0.64 24.54
C SER A 335 -17.40 0.58 25.44
N THR A 336 -18.55 1.26 25.28
CA THR A 336 -19.13 2.22 26.23
C THR A 336 -19.15 1.64 27.64
N SER A 337 -18.74 2.44 28.64
CA SER A 337 -18.45 1.97 29.99
C SER A 337 -19.68 1.48 30.75
N SER A 338 -19.34 0.71 31.77
CA SER A 338 -20.12 0.48 32.99
C SER A 338 -20.55 1.73 33.78
N ASP A 339 -20.32 2.97 33.31
CA ASP A 339 -20.88 4.20 33.88
C ASP A 339 -21.64 5.10 32.87
N PHE A 340 -21.81 4.65 31.62
CA PHE A 340 -22.56 5.33 30.55
C PHE A 340 -22.02 6.71 30.11
N ALA A 341 -20.80 7.06 30.53
CA ALA A 341 -20.09 8.29 30.10
C ALA A 341 -18.67 8.02 29.57
N ASN A 342 -18.08 6.84 29.87
CA ASN A 342 -16.69 6.43 29.60
C ASN A 342 -16.59 5.18 28.68
N ARG A 343 -15.46 4.42 28.72
CA ARG A 343 -15.30 3.06 28.11
C ARG A 343 -14.66 2.01 29.04
N ASP A 344 -14.70 0.73 28.65
CA ASP A 344 -14.11 -0.46 29.32
C ASP A 344 -13.60 -1.51 28.28
N TYR A 345 -12.94 -2.62 28.67
CA TYR A 345 -12.19 -3.48 27.71
C TYR A 345 -12.04 -5.00 27.97
N ALA A 346 -12.74 -5.82 27.17
CA ALA A 346 -12.34 -7.13 26.64
C ALA A 346 -12.00 -7.06 25.12
N THR A 347 -11.89 -8.19 24.38
CA THR A 347 -11.59 -8.19 22.93
C THR A 347 -12.13 -9.44 22.22
N VAL A 348 -12.64 -9.34 20.98
CA VAL A 348 -13.51 -10.40 20.39
C VAL A 348 -13.02 -10.91 19.02
N ARG A 349 -13.49 -12.10 18.59
CA ARG A 349 -13.16 -12.80 17.33
C ARG A 349 -14.39 -13.56 16.80
N TYR A 350 -14.74 -13.34 15.53
CA TYR A 350 -15.81 -14.04 14.79
C TYR A 350 -15.18 -14.91 13.65
N ASN A 351 -15.93 -15.47 12.69
CA ASN A 351 -15.33 -16.28 11.61
C ASN A 351 -16.16 -16.44 10.30
N ALA A 352 -16.08 -15.46 9.39
CA ALA A 352 -16.30 -15.55 7.93
C ALA A 352 -17.65 -16.10 7.40
N ALA A 353 -17.71 -16.38 6.08
CA ALA A 353 -18.83 -16.95 5.33
C ALA A 353 -19.54 -18.13 6.04
N THR A 354 -18.80 -18.90 6.88
CA THR A 354 -19.23 -19.86 7.93
C THR A 354 -18.11 -20.14 8.96
N GLY A 355 -18.41 -20.49 10.23
CA GLY A 355 -17.41 -20.77 11.30
C GLY A 355 -17.83 -21.74 12.43
N GLU A 356 -16.95 -21.93 13.43
CA GLU A 356 -17.07 -22.83 14.62
C GLU A 356 -16.25 -22.24 15.82
N GLU A 357 -16.72 -22.34 17.08
CA GLU A 357 -16.24 -21.55 18.24
C GLU A 357 -15.14 -22.22 19.13
N THR A 358 -14.20 -21.47 19.76
CA THR A 358 -13.25 -22.04 20.79
C THR A 358 -12.97 -21.28 22.12
N TRP A 359 -12.08 -20.27 22.23
CA TRP A 359 -11.53 -19.80 23.54
C TRP A 359 -11.04 -18.33 23.61
N ALA A 360 -10.52 -17.89 24.78
CA ALA A 360 -10.00 -16.53 25.07
C ALA A 360 -8.82 -16.48 26.06
N SER A 361 -8.12 -15.34 26.19
CA SER A 361 -7.01 -15.05 27.14
C SER A 361 -6.96 -13.56 27.54
N PHE A 362 -6.06 -13.12 28.44
CA PHE A 362 -6.22 -11.85 29.21
C PHE A 362 -4.91 -11.02 29.42
N TYR A 363 -5.02 -9.72 29.71
CA TYR A 363 -3.95 -8.72 30.04
C TYR A 363 -4.32 -7.86 31.27
N ASN A 364 -3.53 -6.89 31.75
CA ASN A 364 -4.11 -5.83 32.60
C ASN A 364 -3.56 -4.42 32.40
N SER A 365 -4.52 -3.49 32.35
CA SER A 365 -4.40 -2.12 32.85
C SER A 365 -5.51 -1.79 33.88
N SER A 366 -5.31 -0.73 34.68
CA SER A 366 -5.95 -0.58 36.00
C SER A 366 -6.86 0.66 36.23
N GLU A 367 -7.07 1.55 35.26
CA GLU A 367 -8.06 2.67 35.33
C GLU A 367 -8.93 2.69 34.04
N ASN A 368 -9.70 3.76 33.74
CA ASN A 368 -10.45 3.92 32.47
C ASN A 368 -10.77 5.41 32.13
N SER A 369 -11.15 5.71 30.87
CA SER A 369 -11.87 6.95 30.51
C SER A 369 -12.66 6.87 29.16
N SER A 370 -13.21 8.00 28.69
CA SER A 370 -14.26 8.15 27.65
C SER A 370 -13.86 8.17 26.16
N ASP A 371 -13.38 7.06 25.61
CA ASP A 371 -13.23 6.86 24.15
C ASP A 371 -14.58 6.85 23.38
N ARG A 372 -14.52 6.94 22.04
CA ARG A 372 -15.68 6.93 21.10
C ARG A 372 -15.56 5.79 20.06
N ALA A 373 -16.57 5.59 19.20
CA ALA A 373 -16.53 4.67 18.06
C ALA A 373 -17.39 5.13 16.87
N THR A 374 -17.01 4.78 15.62
CA THR A 374 -17.71 5.21 14.39
C THR A 374 -18.01 4.11 13.36
N ALA A 375 -17.02 3.44 12.77
CA ALA A 375 -17.21 2.68 11.51
C ALA A 375 -16.34 1.40 11.41
N LEU A 376 -16.28 0.76 10.23
CA LEU A 376 -15.22 -0.18 9.81
C LEU A 376 -15.35 -0.56 8.30
N ALA A 377 -14.22 -0.81 7.65
CA ALA A 377 -14.12 -1.39 6.30
C ALA A 377 -12.73 -2.05 6.15
N VAL A 378 -12.41 -2.72 5.02
CA VAL A 378 -11.18 -3.56 4.89
C VAL A 378 -10.58 -3.62 3.48
N ASP A 379 -9.31 -4.05 3.43
CA ASP A 379 -8.69 -4.77 2.31
C ASP A 379 -8.49 -6.25 2.74
N THR A 380 -7.33 -6.88 2.55
CA THR A 380 -7.18 -8.35 2.48
C THR A 380 -6.34 -9.02 3.59
N LEU A 381 -5.46 -8.27 4.27
CA LEU A 381 -4.32 -8.86 5.02
C LEU A 381 -4.67 -9.37 6.44
N GLY A 382 -5.76 -8.91 7.06
CA GLY A 382 -6.20 -9.36 8.40
C GLY A 382 -5.75 -8.49 9.57
N GLY A 383 -5.34 -7.25 9.31
CA GLY A 383 -5.17 -6.20 10.33
C GLY A 383 -6.48 -5.59 10.85
N VAL A 384 -6.32 -4.62 11.76
CA VAL A 384 -7.38 -4.09 12.63
C VAL A 384 -7.04 -2.65 13.09
N PHE A 385 -6.57 -1.76 12.20
CA PHE A 385 -6.16 -0.38 12.58
C PHE A 385 -7.28 0.66 12.56
N VAL A 386 -7.15 1.72 13.37
CA VAL A 386 -8.32 2.41 13.94
C VAL A 386 -8.32 3.94 13.81
N THR A 387 -9.52 4.52 13.73
CA THR A 387 -9.85 5.90 14.13
C THR A 387 -10.25 5.90 15.64
N GLY A 388 -10.71 6.95 16.32
CA GLY A 388 -11.05 8.32 15.91
C GLY A 388 -11.34 9.22 17.12
N PHE A 389 -11.75 10.46 16.86
CA PHE A 389 -11.73 11.55 17.84
C PHE A 389 -12.22 11.20 19.26
N SER A 390 -11.44 11.60 20.26
CA SER A 390 -11.57 11.24 21.68
C SER A 390 -11.39 12.52 22.54
N ASN A 391 -11.74 12.60 23.84
CA ASN A 391 -11.44 13.73 24.76
C ASN A 391 -11.51 13.33 26.25
N ASN A 392 -10.58 13.78 27.12
CA ASN A 392 -10.49 13.37 28.56
C ASN A 392 -10.41 14.53 29.58
N SER A 393 -10.24 14.21 30.87
CA SER A 393 -9.96 15.12 32.00
C SER A 393 -10.99 16.26 32.20
N GLU A 394 -10.68 17.51 31.83
CA GLU A 394 -11.64 18.64 31.78
C GLU A 394 -12.02 19.05 30.32
N GLN A 395 -11.66 18.20 29.35
CA GLN A 395 -12.48 17.80 28.19
C GLN A 395 -12.45 18.64 26.90
N THR A 396 -11.41 19.44 26.64
CA THR A 396 -11.42 20.41 25.51
C THR A 396 -10.24 20.33 24.51
N ASN A 397 -9.02 20.05 24.96
CA ASN A 397 -7.77 20.09 24.16
C ASN A 397 -7.49 18.71 23.49
N GLN A 398 -6.68 18.66 22.43
CA GLN A 398 -6.29 17.43 21.70
C GLN A 398 -5.16 16.65 22.42
N ASP A 399 -4.58 15.53 21.93
CA ASP A 399 -3.50 14.79 22.66
C ASP A 399 -2.66 13.74 21.89
N TYR A 400 -3.19 12.50 21.74
CA TYR A 400 -2.60 11.20 21.30
C TYR A 400 -1.74 10.36 22.31
N ALA A 401 -2.28 9.25 22.87
CA ALA A 401 -1.61 8.26 23.77
C ALA A 401 -1.80 6.73 23.44
N THR A 402 -2.71 6.02 24.14
CA THR A 402 -3.20 4.62 23.93
C THR A 402 -2.35 3.42 24.38
N ILE A 403 -2.94 2.20 24.33
CA ILE A 403 -2.35 0.87 24.58
C ILE A 403 -2.98 -0.17 23.60
N ARG A 404 -2.65 -1.48 23.73
CA ARG A 404 -3.09 -2.62 22.88
C ARG A 404 -3.01 -3.94 23.66
N TYR A 405 -3.50 -5.05 23.07
CA TYR A 405 -3.07 -6.40 23.45
C TYR A 405 -2.86 -7.38 22.26
N ASP A 406 -3.54 -8.54 22.26
CA ASP A 406 -3.07 -9.81 21.67
C ASP A 406 -3.69 -10.20 20.30
N ALA A 407 -3.08 -11.19 19.66
CA ALA A 407 -3.64 -12.00 18.59
C ALA A 407 -3.44 -13.53 18.76
N THR A 408 -2.51 -14.01 19.62
CA THR A 408 -2.33 -15.45 19.99
C THR A 408 -1.50 -15.68 21.26
N THR A 409 -0.40 -14.94 21.48
CA THR A 409 0.64 -15.24 22.51
C THR A 409 1.55 -14.03 22.77
N GLY A 410 2.14 -13.96 23.97
CA GLY A 410 3.29 -13.10 24.27
C GLY A 410 3.89 -13.31 25.67
N GLU A 411 4.96 -12.57 25.99
CA GLU A 411 5.68 -12.55 27.29
C GLU A 411 5.88 -11.09 27.76
N GLN A 412 6.26 -10.85 29.02
CA GLN A 412 6.40 -9.49 29.57
C GLN A 412 7.42 -8.66 28.76
N SER A 413 6.89 -7.77 27.91
CA SER A 413 7.60 -7.02 26.88
C SER A 413 7.47 -5.50 27.13
N TRP A 414 7.38 -4.69 26.07
CA TRP A 414 7.05 -3.26 26.14
C TRP A 414 5.73 -2.96 26.87
N LEU A 415 5.71 -1.77 27.50
CA LEU A 415 4.79 -1.25 28.53
C LEU A 415 5.43 0.16 28.84
N SER A 416 5.04 1.25 28.13
CA SER A 416 5.88 2.45 27.81
C SER A 416 5.90 3.63 28.84
N THR A 417 5.97 4.97 28.59
CA THR A 417 5.48 5.90 27.51
C THR A 417 6.50 7.02 27.08
N TYR A 418 6.13 8.31 26.91
CA TYR A 418 6.47 9.14 25.72
C TYR A 418 6.72 10.69 25.91
N ASP A 419 6.78 11.49 24.80
CA ASP A 419 6.89 12.98 24.68
C ASP A 419 6.39 13.51 23.28
N GLY A 420 5.38 14.41 23.22
CA GLY A 420 4.48 14.69 22.04
C GLY A 420 4.47 16.13 21.43
N PRO A 421 3.31 16.81 21.15
CA PRO A 421 3.13 18.10 20.35
C PRO A 421 2.79 19.54 20.98
N ARG A 422 3.66 20.59 21.12
CA ARG A 422 3.32 21.92 21.77
C ARG A 422 4.09 23.20 21.35
N GLU A 423 3.40 24.35 21.37
CA GLU A 423 3.95 25.58 22.01
C GLU A 423 2.98 26.14 23.07
N LEU A 424 1.77 26.54 22.68
CA LEU A 424 0.61 26.81 23.54
C LEU A 424 -0.70 26.47 22.80
N PRO A 425 -1.77 26.01 23.49
CA PRO A 425 -3.06 25.66 22.89
C PRO A 425 -4.15 26.73 23.11
N ASN A 426 -5.24 26.63 22.36
CA ASN A 426 -6.57 27.20 22.61
C ASN A 426 -7.59 26.33 21.86
N GLU A 427 -8.68 25.93 22.51
CA GLU A 427 -9.22 24.57 22.34
C GLU A 427 -10.71 24.46 21.95
N SER A 428 -11.05 23.40 21.20
CA SER A 428 -12.43 22.94 20.90
C SER A 428 -12.41 21.49 20.37
N PRO A 429 -13.33 20.60 20.80
CA PRO A 429 -13.30 19.16 20.53
C PRO A 429 -14.10 18.75 19.27
N ASP A 430 -13.69 19.20 18.08
CA ASP A 430 -14.43 19.05 16.82
C ASP A 430 -14.20 17.70 16.08
N LEU A 431 -14.92 17.45 14.97
CA LEU A 431 -15.82 16.26 14.87
C LEU A 431 -15.49 15.22 13.77
N ALA A 432 -15.77 13.93 14.05
CA ALA A 432 -15.57 12.80 13.13
C ALA A 432 -16.63 12.60 12.01
N ARG A 433 -16.29 11.75 11.01
CA ARG A 433 -16.69 11.87 9.58
C ARG A 433 -16.91 10.50 8.87
N ASP A 434 -17.17 10.53 7.56
CA ASP A 434 -17.50 9.40 6.65
C ASP A 434 -16.33 8.41 6.34
N ILE A 435 -16.52 7.48 5.39
CA ILE A 435 -15.66 6.29 5.12
C ILE A 435 -15.58 5.89 3.62
N ALA A 436 -14.46 5.30 3.18
CA ALA A 436 -14.22 4.74 1.84
C ALA A 436 -13.14 3.60 1.88
N ILE A 437 -12.76 2.98 0.74
CA ILE A 437 -11.71 1.92 0.64
C ILE A 437 -10.91 1.95 -0.69
N ASP A 438 -9.62 1.61 -0.64
CA ASP A 438 -8.81 1.04 -1.73
C ASP A 438 -7.67 0.12 -1.18
N ASN A 439 -6.41 0.12 -1.67
CA ASN A 439 -5.49 -1.04 -1.55
C ASN A 439 -4.03 -0.75 -1.09
N GLN A 440 -3.82 -0.17 0.11
CA GLN A 440 -2.48 0.14 0.67
C GLN A 440 -2.03 -0.73 1.85
N GLY A 441 -2.95 -1.21 2.69
CA GLY A 441 -2.73 -1.51 4.12
C GLY A 441 -3.62 -0.61 5.00
N GLY A 442 -3.44 0.72 4.98
CA GLY A 442 -4.56 1.68 5.01
C GLY A 442 -4.79 2.59 6.23
N VAL A 443 -6.04 3.02 6.42
CA VAL A 443 -6.53 3.90 7.51
C VAL A 443 -6.21 5.40 7.32
N ILE A 444 -6.67 6.07 6.24
CA ILE A 444 -6.36 7.50 5.97
C ILE A 444 -6.62 8.43 7.17
N VAL A 445 -7.86 8.72 7.55
CA VAL A 445 -8.18 9.36 8.84
C VAL A 445 -7.54 10.77 9.03
N THR A 446 -8.02 11.77 8.30
CA THR A 446 -7.68 13.21 8.39
C THR A 446 -8.23 13.90 9.67
N GLY A 447 -8.52 15.22 9.69
CA GLY A 447 -9.22 15.85 10.83
C GLY A 447 -9.00 17.36 11.13
N GLU A 448 -9.43 17.77 12.34
CA GLU A 448 -9.99 19.11 12.63
C GLU A 448 -9.78 19.67 14.08
N SER A 449 -8.66 20.36 14.40
CA SER A 449 -8.41 20.97 15.73
C SER A 449 -8.75 22.48 15.83
N TYR A 450 -9.98 22.85 16.20
CA TYR A 450 -10.41 24.21 16.64
C TYR A 450 -10.34 25.37 15.61
N ALA A 451 -9.32 25.37 14.74
CA ALA A 451 -8.98 26.45 13.84
C ALA A 451 -8.64 25.96 12.41
N ASP A 452 -7.37 26.05 12.01
CA ASP A 452 -6.72 25.90 10.68
C ASP A 452 -6.89 24.53 9.95
N TYR A 453 -5.89 23.97 9.26
CA TYR A 453 -6.04 22.88 8.27
C TYR A 453 -5.74 21.43 8.72
N GLY A 454 -4.48 21.08 9.06
CA GLY A 454 -4.07 19.73 9.51
C GLY A 454 -3.65 18.71 8.44
N THR A 455 -2.78 17.77 8.84
CA THR A 455 -2.39 16.49 8.20
C THR A 455 -1.50 15.71 9.22
N VAL A 456 -1.19 14.39 9.07
CA VAL A 456 -0.11 13.69 9.84
C VAL A 456 0.56 12.50 9.12
N ARG A 457 -0.21 11.64 8.41
CA ARG A 457 0.08 10.30 7.82
C ARG A 457 1.33 9.57 8.31
N TYR A 458 1.15 8.47 9.03
CA TYR A 458 2.18 7.50 9.45
C TYR A 458 2.41 6.37 8.43
N ASP A 459 2.90 5.21 8.90
CA ASP A 459 3.10 3.95 8.16
C ASP A 459 2.90 2.75 9.11
N ALA A 460 2.57 1.57 8.59
CA ALA A 460 2.22 0.35 9.29
C ALA A 460 3.26 -0.14 10.31
N THR A 461 4.54 0.13 10.06
CA THR A 461 5.65 -0.37 10.89
C THR A 461 6.86 0.60 10.92
N THR A 462 6.71 1.78 10.32
CA THR A 462 7.81 2.75 10.09
C THR A 462 7.37 4.22 10.10
N GLY A 463 6.23 4.56 10.71
CA GLY A 463 5.63 5.89 10.58
C GLY A 463 6.27 7.03 11.38
N GLU A 464 6.98 7.94 10.71
CA GLU A 464 6.89 9.40 11.01
C GLU A 464 7.07 10.32 9.63
N GLN A 465 5.81 12.01 8.59
CA GLN A 465 5.78 13.34 7.77
C GLN A 465 6.48 13.55 6.36
N VAL A 466 6.04 14.52 5.53
CA VAL A 466 6.81 14.97 4.33
C VAL A 466 7.05 16.49 4.26
N TRP A 467 6.10 17.32 3.81
CA TRP A 467 6.39 18.75 3.61
C TRP A 467 5.16 19.66 3.76
N ALA A 468 4.88 20.56 2.80
CA ALA A 468 3.66 21.36 2.59
C ALA A 468 3.83 22.31 1.39
N GLN A 469 2.78 23.06 1.04
CA GLN A 469 2.80 23.97 -0.12
C GLN A 469 1.79 25.14 -0.01
N ILE A 470 1.63 25.77 1.16
CA ILE A 470 0.66 26.86 1.35
C ILE A 470 0.89 28.02 0.36
N TYR A 471 -0.03 28.19 -0.59
CA TYR A 471 -0.04 29.31 -1.54
C TYR A 471 -1.45 29.91 -1.70
N ASN A 472 -2.31 29.69 -0.69
CA ASN A 472 -3.62 30.31 -0.53
C ASN A 472 -3.53 31.63 0.27
N VAL A 473 -4.66 32.32 0.54
CA VAL A 473 -4.70 33.77 0.83
C VAL A 473 -4.88 34.12 2.31
N ARG A 474 -5.76 33.40 3.01
CA ARG A 474 -5.95 33.31 4.47
C ARG A 474 -6.26 34.60 5.26
N GLU A 475 -7.48 34.70 5.83
CA GLU A 475 -7.91 35.79 6.73
C GLU A 475 -8.85 35.35 7.91
N ASN A 476 -8.42 34.43 8.79
CA ASN A 476 -9.03 34.07 10.10
C ASN A 476 -10.57 33.85 10.15
N LEU A 477 -11.12 32.92 9.36
CA LEU A 477 -12.53 32.49 9.45
C LEU A 477 -12.64 30.96 9.43
N ASN A 478 -13.62 30.38 10.14
CA ASN A 478 -13.88 28.94 10.20
C ASN A 478 -14.44 28.39 8.88
N GLU A 479 -13.89 27.26 8.43
CA GLU A 479 -14.19 26.56 7.18
C GLU A 479 -14.63 25.11 7.50
N PHE A 480 -14.20 24.11 6.71
CA PHE A 480 -13.91 22.71 7.08
C PHE A 480 -13.59 21.87 5.82
N ALA A 481 -12.63 20.93 5.91
CA ALA A 481 -12.08 20.16 4.77
C ALA A 481 -13.10 19.18 4.10
N ILE A 482 -12.71 18.36 3.08
CA ILE A 482 -13.48 17.22 2.48
C ILE A 482 -12.85 16.53 1.25
N ALA A 483 -13.32 15.30 1.00
CA ALA A 483 -13.26 14.40 -0.16
C ALA A 483 -12.04 13.46 -0.27
N VAL A 484 -12.16 12.13 -0.07
CA VAL A 484 -11.14 11.07 -0.36
C VAL A 484 -11.31 10.37 -1.71
N ALA A 485 -10.30 10.51 -2.56
CA ALA A 485 -10.04 9.67 -3.73
C ALA A 485 -8.52 9.54 -3.94
N VAL A 486 -8.09 8.55 -4.74
CA VAL A 486 -6.84 7.84 -4.41
C VAL A 486 -5.98 7.49 -5.64
N ASP A 487 -4.88 8.23 -5.82
CA ASP A 487 -3.65 7.85 -6.53
C ASP A 487 -2.45 8.68 -6.02
N ALA A 488 -1.28 8.60 -6.67
CA ALA A 488 -0.14 9.49 -6.35
C ALA A 488 0.57 10.02 -7.61
N GLU A 489 0.87 11.32 -7.79
CA GLU A 489 0.56 12.49 -6.96
C GLU A 489 1.63 12.65 -5.85
N GLY A 490 1.27 12.89 -4.59
CA GLY A 490 -0.08 13.09 -4.03
C GLY A 490 -0.54 14.54 -4.13
N ASN A 491 -1.28 14.90 -5.18
CA ASN A 491 -1.87 16.23 -5.34
C ASN A 491 -3.09 16.34 -4.40
N SER A 492 -2.88 16.34 -3.08
CA SER A 492 -3.97 16.24 -2.11
C SER A 492 -4.81 17.51 -2.18
N TYR A 493 -6.00 17.40 -2.76
CA TYR A 493 -6.98 18.46 -2.79
C TYR A 493 -7.44 18.76 -1.37
N VAL A 494 -7.91 17.73 -0.64
CA VAL A 494 -8.45 17.75 0.74
C VAL A 494 -9.59 18.77 0.97
N THR A 495 -9.95 19.56 -0.05
CA THR A 495 -10.68 20.83 0.09
C THR A 495 -12.19 20.63 -0.05
N GLY A 496 -12.82 20.46 1.11
CA GLY A 496 -14.07 21.12 1.49
C GLY A 496 -13.95 22.66 1.44
N ILE A 497 -14.70 23.39 2.27
CA ILE A 497 -15.09 24.80 2.03
C ILE A 497 -13.97 25.83 1.82
N ARG A 498 -14.27 26.83 0.98
CA ARG A 498 -13.89 28.23 1.23
C ARG A 498 -15.08 29.03 1.81
N LYS A 499 -15.22 29.13 3.13
CA LYS A 499 -16.44 29.59 3.85
C LYS A 499 -16.61 31.12 3.88
N VAL A 500 -16.61 31.77 2.71
CA VAL A 500 -16.85 33.23 2.58
C VAL A 500 -17.70 33.57 1.35
N GLY A 501 -18.74 34.38 1.59
CA GLY A 501 -19.73 34.91 0.63
C GLY A 501 -19.21 35.88 -0.45
N PHE A 502 -17.93 35.76 -0.83
CA PHE A 502 -17.25 36.40 -1.97
C PHE A 502 -15.86 35.74 -2.18
N GLY A 503 -15.76 34.43 -1.94
CA GLY A 503 -14.50 33.74 -1.65
C GLY A 503 -13.49 33.63 -2.81
N TRP A 504 -13.92 33.48 -4.06
CA TRP A 504 -13.07 33.23 -5.24
C TRP A 504 -12.28 31.90 -5.21
N VAL A 505 -13.00 30.78 -5.25
CA VAL A 505 -12.52 29.44 -5.67
C VAL A 505 -11.64 29.46 -6.93
N VAL A 506 -10.61 28.61 -6.95
CA VAL A 506 -9.69 28.28 -8.04
C VAL A 506 -9.27 26.83 -7.75
N THR A 507 -9.23 25.94 -8.74
CA THR A 507 -8.86 24.55 -8.44
C THR A 507 -7.38 24.43 -8.11
N VAL A 508 -7.08 24.07 -6.86
CA VAL A 508 -5.73 23.87 -6.31
C VAL A 508 -4.84 22.97 -7.20
N LYS A 509 -3.62 23.39 -7.57
CA LYS A 509 -2.62 22.54 -8.26
C LYS A 509 -1.22 23.18 -8.13
N TYR A 510 -0.33 22.56 -7.35
CA TYR A 510 0.99 23.12 -6.95
C TYR A 510 2.16 22.17 -7.26
N THR A 511 3.39 22.67 -7.43
CA THR A 511 4.68 21.92 -7.52
C THR A 511 5.86 22.89 -7.43
N PRO A 512 6.98 22.61 -6.73
CA PRO A 512 8.04 23.59 -6.50
C PRO A 512 8.85 23.98 -7.76
N SER A 513 8.61 25.19 -8.29
CA SER A 513 9.44 25.90 -9.29
C SER A 513 9.18 27.42 -9.21
N GLY A 514 8.78 28.13 -10.27
CA GLY A 514 8.43 29.57 -10.18
C GLY A 514 8.36 30.37 -11.50
N GLU A 515 7.50 29.99 -12.44
CA GLU A 515 7.10 30.81 -13.61
C GLU A 515 5.62 30.60 -13.95
N GLU A 516 4.89 31.64 -14.32
CA GLU A 516 3.41 31.66 -14.34
C GLU A 516 2.79 31.22 -15.67
N LEU A 517 1.74 30.38 -15.68
CA LEU A 517 1.18 29.79 -16.91
C LEU A 517 -0.33 29.91 -17.10
N TRP A 518 -1.14 29.45 -16.15
CA TRP A 518 -2.57 29.21 -16.39
C TRP A 518 -3.37 29.20 -15.07
N VAL A 519 -4.59 29.74 -15.13
CA VAL A 519 -5.56 29.80 -14.03
C VAL A 519 -6.97 29.70 -14.63
N ALA A 520 -7.90 29.00 -13.96
CA ALA A 520 -9.33 29.03 -14.30
C ALA A 520 -10.21 28.90 -13.04
N GLN A 521 -11.42 29.46 -13.12
CA GLN A 521 -12.34 29.67 -11.99
C GLN A 521 -13.79 29.63 -12.47
N PHE A 522 -14.72 29.31 -11.57
CA PHE A 522 -16.10 29.81 -11.66
C PHE A 522 -16.74 29.99 -10.27
N SER A 523 -17.50 29.02 -9.78
CA SER A 523 -18.28 29.07 -8.53
C SER A 523 -18.54 27.65 -8.01
N PHE A 524 -18.17 27.33 -6.76
CA PHE A 524 -18.19 25.98 -6.17
C PHE A 524 -17.93 26.00 -4.63
N ASP A 525 -18.89 25.60 -3.75
CA ASP A 525 -18.74 25.66 -2.28
C ASP A 525 -19.63 24.88 -1.25
N ARG A 526 -20.77 24.16 -1.50
CA ARG A 526 -21.67 23.65 -0.39
C ARG A 526 -22.31 22.20 -0.27
N THR A 527 -21.78 21.09 -0.81
CA THR A 527 -22.15 19.70 -0.42
C THR A 527 -20.97 18.73 -0.32
N SER A 528 -21.15 17.58 0.34
CA SER A 528 -20.09 16.63 0.77
C SER A 528 -20.04 15.30 0.00
N GLY A 529 -18.85 14.71 -0.14
CA GLY A 529 -18.58 13.34 -0.66
C GLY A 529 -17.71 13.31 -1.93
N ILE A 530 -17.52 12.16 -2.60
CA ILE A 530 -16.37 11.99 -3.54
C ILE A 530 -16.47 10.73 -4.44
N ALA A 531 -15.90 10.76 -5.67
CA ALA A 531 -14.91 9.77 -6.14
C ALA A 531 -14.24 10.08 -7.53
N VAL A 532 -14.71 9.52 -8.66
CA VAL A 532 -13.83 9.15 -9.81
C VAL A 532 -13.92 9.98 -11.11
N ASP A 533 -12.77 10.40 -11.66
CA ASP A 533 -12.51 10.42 -13.11
C ASP A 533 -11.20 9.65 -13.44
N ASN A 534 -11.10 9.19 -14.69
CA ASN A 534 -9.90 8.60 -15.29
C ASN A 534 -9.55 9.26 -16.64
N GLN A 535 -10.36 10.21 -17.09
CA GLN A 535 -10.58 10.57 -18.49
C GLN A 535 -10.21 12.03 -18.79
N GLY A 536 -9.19 12.57 -18.12
CA GLY A 536 -8.55 13.83 -18.50
C GLY A 536 -9.29 15.10 -18.11
N GLY A 537 -10.29 15.03 -17.21
CA GLY A 537 -11.14 16.20 -16.97
C GLY A 537 -12.25 16.08 -15.94
N VAL A 538 -12.04 15.39 -14.82
CA VAL A 538 -12.75 15.55 -13.52
C VAL A 538 -14.26 15.82 -13.66
N TYR A 539 -15.05 14.74 -13.71
CA TYR A 539 -16.49 14.81 -13.43
C TYR A 539 -16.71 15.36 -12.02
N VAL A 540 -17.80 16.08 -11.77
CA VAL A 540 -18.18 16.44 -10.38
C VAL A 540 -19.70 16.53 -10.25
N THR A 541 -20.20 16.37 -9.03
CA THR A 541 -21.59 16.66 -8.70
C THR A 541 -21.69 17.51 -7.43
N GLY A 542 -22.92 17.82 -7.03
CA GLY A 542 -23.22 18.52 -5.80
C GLY A 542 -24.16 19.69 -6.01
N VAL A 543 -25.14 19.80 -5.11
CA VAL A 543 -26.36 20.59 -5.27
C VAL A 543 -26.04 22.10 -5.39
N TYR A 544 -26.05 22.71 -6.60
CA TYR A 544 -25.41 23.99 -6.97
C TYR A 544 -26.07 25.24 -6.36
N PHE A 545 -26.83 26.05 -7.13
CA PHE A 545 -27.30 27.40 -6.76
C PHE A 545 -28.69 27.68 -7.34
N ASN A 546 -29.79 27.32 -6.65
CA ASN A 546 -31.10 27.34 -7.32
C ASN A 546 -31.86 28.66 -7.25
N LEU A 547 -31.45 29.63 -8.07
CA LEU A 547 -31.94 31.01 -8.07
C LEU A 547 -33.24 31.24 -8.88
N ASP A 548 -33.39 30.63 -10.07
CA ASP A 548 -34.58 30.81 -10.94
C ASP A 548 -35.69 29.80 -10.56
N ASN A 549 -36.05 29.83 -9.27
CA ASN A 549 -36.74 28.80 -8.47
C ASN A 549 -37.28 29.50 -7.19
N PHE A 550 -37.41 28.79 -6.06
CA PHE A 550 -37.59 29.37 -4.72
C PHE A 550 -36.70 28.76 -3.62
N SER A 551 -36.33 27.47 -3.75
CA SER A 551 -35.47 26.74 -2.81
C SER A 551 -34.48 25.82 -3.54
N TYR A 552 -34.65 24.49 -3.60
CA TYR A 552 -33.61 23.57 -4.13
C TYR A 552 -33.92 22.98 -5.54
N ASP A 553 -33.22 21.95 -6.06
CA ASP A 553 -33.25 21.43 -7.46
C ASP A 553 -32.04 20.50 -7.78
N TYR A 554 -31.83 20.11 -9.05
CA TYR A 554 -31.14 18.86 -9.40
C TYR A 554 -30.59 18.83 -10.86
N ALA A 555 -29.27 18.61 -11.07
CA ALA A 555 -28.65 18.25 -12.38
C ALA A 555 -27.28 17.52 -12.19
N THR A 556 -26.21 17.84 -12.97
CA THR A 556 -24.80 17.43 -12.75
C THR A 556 -23.79 18.28 -13.55
N ILE A 557 -22.48 18.19 -13.27
CA ILE A 557 -21.41 18.94 -13.98
C ILE A 557 -20.30 18.06 -14.61
N ARG A 558 -19.57 18.63 -15.57
CA ARG A 558 -18.15 18.32 -15.88
C ARG A 558 -17.56 19.47 -16.73
N TYR A 559 -16.31 19.86 -16.53
CA TYR A 559 -15.59 20.79 -17.42
C TYR A 559 -14.60 20.02 -18.32
N ASP A 560 -13.87 20.66 -19.24
CA ASP A 560 -12.78 20.00 -20.00
C ASP A 560 -11.71 21.01 -20.47
N ALA A 561 -10.60 20.49 -21.02
CA ALA A 561 -9.52 21.22 -21.67
C ALA A 561 -9.90 21.84 -23.05
N ALA A 562 -11.08 22.46 -23.15
CA ALA A 562 -11.69 22.95 -24.39
C ALA A 562 -11.10 24.27 -24.94
N THR A 563 -11.47 24.64 -26.17
CA THR A 563 -10.73 25.57 -27.05
C THR A 563 -11.13 27.05 -27.00
N GLY A 564 -12.37 27.38 -26.64
CA GLY A 564 -13.05 28.65 -26.98
C GLY A 564 -14.26 28.43 -27.91
N GLU A 565 -14.96 27.30 -27.78
CA GLU A 565 -16.03 26.81 -28.66
C GLU A 565 -17.21 26.16 -27.88
N GLN A 566 -17.30 26.39 -26.56
CA GLN A 566 -18.25 25.80 -25.60
C GLN A 566 -19.75 26.14 -25.84
N SER A 567 -20.64 25.14 -25.72
CA SER A 567 -22.10 25.31 -25.44
C SER A 567 -22.83 23.98 -25.13
N TRP A 568 -23.53 23.89 -23.99
CA TRP A 568 -24.63 22.94 -23.64
C TRP A 568 -25.46 23.57 -22.47
N ILE A 569 -26.62 23.08 -21.99
CA ILE A 569 -27.37 21.82 -22.15
C ILE A 569 -28.87 22.12 -22.44
N SER A 570 -29.83 21.44 -21.78
CA SER A 570 -31.27 21.74 -21.72
C SER A 570 -31.93 21.04 -20.52
N PHE A 571 -33.07 21.56 -20.02
CA PHE A 571 -33.55 21.30 -18.66
C PHE A 571 -34.27 19.96 -18.39
N TYR A 572 -33.58 19.14 -17.58
CA TYR A 572 -34.00 17.94 -16.72
C TYR A 572 -34.43 17.98 -13.72
N ASN A 573 -34.90 17.00 -12.84
CA ASN A 573 -35.57 17.21 -11.51
C ASN A 573 -35.61 15.99 -10.52
N GLY A 574 -35.63 16.28 -9.20
CA GLY A 574 -36.05 15.39 -8.08
C GLY A 574 -37.48 15.73 -7.62
N PRO A 575 -38.36 14.77 -7.35
CA PRO A 575 -39.65 14.73 -8.06
C PRO A 575 -40.84 15.60 -7.58
N ALA A 576 -40.68 16.68 -6.80
CA ALA A 576 -41.82 17.50 -6.32
C ALA A 576 -41.86 18.98 -6.77
N ILE A 577 -42.42 19.89 -5.92
CA ILE A 577 -42.56 21.33 -6.23
C ILE A 577 -42.30 22.34 -5.09
N ASN A 578 -42.55 22.05 -3.79
CA ASN A 578 -42.09 22.84 -2.59
C ASN A 578 -42.69 22.33 -1.25
N PHE A 579 -41.87 21.80 -0.32
CA PHE A 579 -42.11 21.89 1.14
C PHE A 579 -40.84 21.71 2.02
N ALA A 580 -40.48 20.51 2.51
CA ALA A 580 -39.34 20.29 3.44
C ALA A 580 -38.92 18.80 3.60
N ASP A 581 -37.69 18.41 3.22
CA ASP A 581 -37.32 16.99 2.98
C ASP A 581 -35.84 16.59 3.31
N HIS A 582 -35.47 15.35 2.96
CA HIS A 582 -34.09 14.83 2.81
C HIS A 582 -34.05 13.86 1.61
N VAL A 583 -32.94 13.13 1.36
CA VAL A 583 -32.82 12.29 0.14
C VAL A 583 -32.55 10.77 0.35
N ARG A 584 -31.34 10.26 0.67
CA ARG A 584 -30.06 10.90 1.00
C ARG A 584 -28.90 10.59 0.04
N ALA A 585 -28.79 9.37 -0.50
CA ALA A 585 -27.58 8.92 -1.21
C ALA A 585 -27.80 7.93 -2.37
N ILE A 586 -26.79 7.12 -2.68
CA ILE A 586 -26.34 6.88 -4.06
C ILE A 586 -25.75 5.47 -4.28
N ALA A 587 -26.39 4.71 -5.17
CA ALA A 587 -25.93 3.54 -5.93
C ALA A 587 -25.11 3.88 -7.20
N ALA A 588 -24.53 2.89 -7.88
CA ALA A 588 -23.98 3.04 -9.22
C ALA A 588 -23.83 1.68 -9.91
N ASP A 589 -23.81 1.68 -11.25
CA ASP A 589 -22.79 0.92 -11.97
C ASP A 589 -22.14 1.81 -13.02
N SER A 590 -20.83 1.66 -13.13
CA SER A 590 -19.93 2.54 -13.86
C SER A 590 -20.02 2.30 -15.38
N ALA A 591 -21.07 2.89 -15.95
CA ALA A 591 -21.45 2.94 -17.36
C ALA A 591 -22.53 4.02 -17.59
N GLY A 592 -22.53 5.06 -16.78
CA GLY A 592 -23.54 6.13 -16.63
C GLY A 592 -23.76 6.51 -15.16
N GLY A 593 -23.38 5.63 -14.23
CA GLY A 593 -23.15 5.91 -12.81
C GLY A 593 -24.40 6.12 -11.95
N VAL A 594 -24.15 6.49 -10.70
CA VAL A 594 -24.98 7.37 -9.86
C VAL A 594 -26.50 7.09 -9.84
N TYR A 595 -26.90 5.84 -9.58
CA TYR A 595 -28.26 5.49 -9.14
C TYR A 595 -28.55 6.08 -7.77
N VAL A 596 -29.80 6.38 -7.44
CA VAL A 596 -30.06 7.25 -6.28
C VAL A 596 -31.41 7.03 -5.62
N THR A 597 -31.43 7.15 -4.28
CA THR A 597 -32.62 7.13 -3.42
C THR A 597 -33.48 8.40 -3.53
N GLY A 598 -34.71 8.41 -3.00
CA GLY A 598 -35.55 9.60 -2.81
C GLY A 598 -36.99 9.29 -2.38
N PHE A 599 -37.70 10.29 -1.83
CA PHE A 599 -39.12 10.25 -1.42
C PHE A 599 -39.74 11.64 -1.62
N SER A 600 -40.82 11.82 -2.41
CA SER A 600 -41.18 13.18 -2.90
C SER A 600 -42.52 13.29 -3.66
N TYR A 601 -43.21 14.45 -3.61
CA TYR A 601 -44.69 14.60 -3.71
C TYR A 601 -45.29 15.35 -4.95
N ASN A 602 -46.63 15.43 -5.10
CA ASN A 602 -47.34 16.01 -6.29
C ASN A 602 -48.64 16.85 -5.94
N GLU A 603 -49.49 17.23 -6.93
CA GLU A 603 -50.59 18.23 -6.80
C GLU A 603 -52.03 17.67 -6.59
N ASP A 604 -52.80 17.36 -7.65
CA ASP A 604 -54.28 17.15 -7.59
C ASP A 604 -54.69 15.73 -7.12
N PHE A 605 -54.03 15.26 -6.05
CA PHE A 605 -54.23 13.96 -5.37
C PHE A 605 -54.37 12.74 -6.31
N THR A 606 -53.56 12.70 -7.37
CA THR A 606 -53.25 11.49 -8.17
C THR A 606 -51.84 11.63 -8.74
N THR A 607 -51.08 10.53 -8.82
CA THR A 607 -49.62 10.57 -9.06
C THR A 607 -49.14 9.58 -10.14
N ASP A 608 -47.85 9.62 -10.53
CA ASP A 608 -47.22 8.57 -11.35
C ASP A 608 -45.71 8.33 -11.03
N TYR A 609 -45.29 7.06 -10.99
CA TYR A 609 -43.98 6.52 -10.56
C TYR A 609 -42.91 6.63 -11.67
N ALA A 610 -41.63 6.31 -11.43
CA ALA A 610 -40.57 6.39 -12.47
C ALA A 610 -39.40 5.41 -12.29
N THR A 611 -38.61 5.26 -13.37
CA THR A 611 -37.25 4.71 -13.37
C THR A 611 -36.54 5.26 -14.62
N VAL A 612 -35.30 5.76 -14.48
CA VAL A 612 -34.55 6.39 -15.59
C VAL A 612 -33.08 5.97 -15.54
N ARG A 613 -32.54 5.48 -16.66
CA ARG A 613 -31.15 4.99 -16.77
C ARG A 613 -30.42 5.67 -17.94
N TYR A 614 -29.19 6.13 -17.70
CA TYR A 614 -28.27 6.76 -18.66
C TYR A 614 -27.89 5.85 -19.85
N GLU A 615 -27.14 6.38 -20.82
CA GLU A 615 -26.34 5.62 -21.79
C GLU A 615 -25.09 6.45 -22.09
N ALA A 616 -23.90 5.95 -21.75
CA ALA A 616 -22.66 6.74 -21.69
C ALA A 616 -22.21 7.48 -22.98
N ALA A 617 -22.82 7.27 -24.15
CA ALA A 617 -22.41 7.92 -25.41
C ALA A 617 -23.53 8.01 -26.48
N THR A 618 -24.81 8.12 -26.10
CA THR A 618 -25.93 7.90 -27.04
C THR A 618 -26.58 9.18 -27.58
N GLY A 619 -26.89 10.18 -26.75
CA GLY A 619 -27.58 11.42 -27.16
C GLY A 619 -29.01 11.32 -27.77
N GLU A 620 -29.42 10.19 -28.36
CA GLU A 620 -30.79 9.95 -28.87
C GLU A 620 -31.67 9.20 -27.84
N GLN A 621 -32.97 9.07 -28.09
CA GLN A 621 -34.00 8.71 -27.11
C GLN A 621 -34.50 7.26 -27.28
N THR A 622 -34.41 6.44 -26.22
CA THR A 622 -34.36 4.96 -26.37
C THR A 622 -35.41 4.13 -25.60
N TRP A 623 -35.85 4.54 -24.40
CA TRP A 623 -36.77 3.73 -23.55
C TRP A 623 -38.26 4.07 -23.70
N ALA A 624 -39.14 3.11 -23.35
CA ALA A 624 -40.54 3.33 -22.96
C ALA A 624 -41.17 2.07 -22.31
N SER A 625 -41.80 2.20 -21.12
CA SER A 625 -42.75 1.24 -20.52
C SER A 625 -43.80 1.97 -19.67
N ARG A 626 -44.77 1.26 -19.07
CA ARG A 626 -45.76 1.80 -18.10
C ARG A 626 -46.11 0.75 -17.03
N TYR A 627 -45.87 1.16 -15.78
CA TYR A 627 -46.17 0.53 -14.41
C TYR A 627 -47.76 0.75 -14.47
N SER A 628 -48.59 -0.17 -13.97
CA SER A 628 -49.99 0.14 -13.64
C SER A 628 -50.47 -0.57 -12.37
N GLY A 629 -50.38 0.10 -11.22
CA GLY A 629 -50.67 -0.48 -9.91
C GLY A 629 -49.58 -1.44 -9.38
N PRO A 630 -49.77 -2.14 -8.24
CA PRO A 630 -51.02 -2.54 -7.55
C PRO A 630 -52.06 -1.50 -7.05
N GLU A 631 -52.17 -1.18 -5.73
CA GLU A 631 -53.50 -0.93 -5.11
C GLU A 631 -53.68 0.35 -4.22
N GLY A 632 -52.63 0.91 -3.60
CA GLY A 632 -52.63 2.21 -2.88
C GLY A 632 -52.55 2.18 -1.34
N THR A 633 -52.44 3.38 -0.75
CA THR A 633 -52.68 3.78 0.66
C THR A 633 -51.71 3.43 1.80
N SER A 634 -50.42 3.14 1.58
CA SER A 634 -49.34 3.52 2.53
C SER A 634 -47.89 3.29 2.04
N MET A 635 -47.03 4.29 2.26
CA MET A 635 -45.57 4.28 2.42
C MET A 635 -44.72 3.37 1.52
N ASP A 636 -44.28 3.92 0.39
CA ASP A 636 -43.46 3.27 -0.64
C ASP A 636 -41.95 3.53 -0.46
N SER A 637 -41.48 3.34 0.77
CA SER A 637 -40.12 3.67 1.22
C SER A 637 -39.00 2.82 0.60
N ALA A 638 -37.84 3.44 0.35
CA ALA A 638 -36.77 2.89 -0.50
C ALA A 638 -35.34 3.22 -0.02
N ALA A 639 -34.39 2.30 -0.26
CA ALA A 639 -32.94 2.41 -0.06
C ALA A 639 -32.23 1.14 -0.63
N ALA A 640 -30.95 0.92 -0.28
CA ALA A 640 -30.26 -0.39 -0.23
C ALA A 640 -30.19 -1.25 -1.52
N ILE A 641 -29.02 -1.30 -2.18
CA ILE A 641 -28.73 -2.07 -3.42
C ILE A 641 -27.39 -2.86 -3.36
N THR A 642 -27.34 -4.14 -3.79
CA THR A 642 -26.07 -4.95 -3.87
C THR A 642 -26.16 -6.17 -4.81
N ILE A 643 -25.02 -6.78 -5.18
CA ILE A 643 -24.85 -7.75 -6.29
C ILE A 643 -24.85 -9.23 -5.84
N ASP A 644 -25.03 -10.17 -6.77
CA ASP A 644 -24.29 -11.45 -6.75
C ASP A 644 -23.91 -11.95 -8.16
N GLU A 645 -22.75 -12.62 -8.25
CA GLU A 645 -22.12 -13.28 -9.42
C GLU A 645 -22.17 -12.49 -10.76
N GLN A 646 -23.25 -12.65 -11.53
CA GLN A 646 -23.37 -12.21 -12.93
C GLN A 646 -24.13 -10.87 -13.10
N GLY A 647 -24.25 -10.07 -12.03
CA GLY A 647 -24.88 -8.75 -12.06
C GLY A 647 -26.38 -8.79 -11.76
N GLY A 648 -27.12 -7.80 -12.25
CA GLY A 648 -28.50 -7.57 -11.83
C GLY A 648 -28.57 -7.23 -10.33
N VAL A 649 -27.71 -6.29 -9.91
CA VAL A 649 -27.62 -5.71 -8.56
C VAL A 649 -29.01 -5.36 -8.02
N TYR A 650 -29.36 -5.91 -6.85
CA TYR A 650 -30.73 -6.06 -6.35
C TYR A 650 -31.02 -5.34 -5.03
N VAL A 651 -32.30 -4.99 -4.82
CA VAL A 651 -32.76 -3.95 -3.87
C VAL A 651 -33.75 -4.46 -2.81
N THR A 652 -33.75 -3.79 -1.65
CA THR A 652 -34.59 -4.13 -0.48
C THR A 652 -35.29 -2.89 0.13
N GLY A 653 -36.46 -2.51 -0.40
CA GLY A 653 -37.41 -1.52 0.17
C GLY A 653 -38.86 -2.04 0.22
N VAL A 654 -39.86 -1.20 0.46
CA VAL A 654 -41.14 -1.55 1.14
C VAL A 654 -42.22 -2.29 0.30
N SER A 655 -43.38 -2.68 0.88
CA SER A 655 -44.59 -3.11 0.11
C SER A 655 -46.02 -2.96 0.72
N ALA A 656 -46.18 -2.78 2.04
CA ALA A 656 -47.45 -2.72 2.81
C ALA A 656 -48.39 -3.96 2.82
N ILE A 657 -49.06 -4.20 3.97
CA ILE A 657 -50.38 -4.87 4.13
C ILE A 657 -51.19 -4.21 5.29
N ASP A 658 -51.35 -4.85 6.45
CA ASP A 658 -52.31 -4.52 7.51
C ASP A 658 -51.69 -4.41 8.93
N SER A 659 -51.25 -3.20 9.31
CA SER A 659 -50.63 -2.80 10.59
C SER A 659 -49.32 -3.48 11.02
N THR A 660 -49.27 -4.81 11.13
CA THR A 660 -48.07 -5.60 11.46
C THR A 660 -48.21 -7.02 10.91
N ASN A 661 -47.61 -7.29 9.74
CA ASN A 661 -47.67 -8.58 9.04
C ASN A 661 -46.48 -8.68 8.02
N THR A 662 -45.40 -7.94 8.26
CA THR A 662 -44.74 -7.17 7.20
C THR A 662 -43.34 -6.58 7.51
N ALA A 663 -42.26 -7.18 6.99
CA ALA A 663 -40.88 -6.63 7.01
C ALA A 663 -39.98 -7.23 5.89
N PHE A 664 -38.65 -7.16 6.05
CA PHE A 664 -37.62 -7.29 4.99
C PHE A 664 -37.57 -8.60 4.20
N ALA A 665 -37.05 -8.56 2.97
CA ALA A 665 -36.72 -9.72 2.11
C ALA A 665 -35.81 -9.32 0.93
N THR A 666 -35.26 -10.31 0.20
CA THR A 666 -34.41 -10.09 -0.98
C THR A 666 -34.78 -11.04 -2.13
N VAL A 667 -34.38 -10.73 -3.38
CA VAL A 667 -35.00 -11.31 -4.60
C VAL A 667 -34.00 -11.74 -5.69
N ARG A 668 -34.10 -13.02 -6.09
CA ARG A 668 -33.72 -13.58 -7.39
C ARG A 668 -34.89 -14.44 -7.89
N TYR A 669 -35.15 -14.53 -9.21
CA TYR A 669 -36.38 -15.17 -9.73
C TYR A 669 -36.20 -16.09 -10.97
N GLU A 670 -37.08 -17.09 -11.10
CA GLU A 670 -37.14 -18.05 -12.22
C GLU A 670 -38.06 -17.52 -13.35
N ALA A 671 -37.51 -16.65 -14.19
CA ALA A 671 -38.26 -15.91 -15.21
C ALA A 671 -38.68 -16.70 -16.46
N SER A 672 -38.57 -18.04 -16.49
CA SER A 672 -38.81 -18.86 -17.69
C SER A 672 -39.94 -19.90 -17.60
N THR A 673 -40.27 -20.43 -16.41
CA THR A 673 -41.39 -21.39 -16.23
C THR A 673 -42.25 -21.18 -14.98
N GLY A 674 -41.74 -21.50 -13.78
CA GLY A 674 -42.50 -21.55 -12.52
C GLY A 674 -43.53 -22.70 -12.38
N GLU A 675 -43.79 -23.10 -11.13
CA GLU A 675 -44.96 -23.88 -10.70
C GLU A 675 -45.29 -23.53 -9.22
N GLU A 676 -46.23 -24.22 -8.56
CA GLU A 676 -46.81 -23.91 -7.24
C GLU A 676 -45.74 -23.73 -6.12
N ASN A 677 -45.84 -22.67 -5.31
CA ASN A 677 -44.66 -21.97 -4.75
C ASN A 677 -44.74 -21.52 -3.26
N TRP A 678 -43.72 -20.77 -2.80
CA TRP A 678 -43.45 -20.41 -1.38
C TRP A 678 -43.54 -18.90 -1.03
N ALA A 679 -43.31 -18.56 0.24
CA ALA A 679 -42.94 -17.22 0.76
C ALA A 679 -42.12 -17.38 2.07
N SER A 680 -41.39 -16.36 2.54
CA SER A 680 -40.34 -16.52 3.58
C SER A 680 -40.79 -16.41 5.05
N ARG A 681 -41.22 -15.22 5.52
CA ARG A 681 -41.40 -14.82 6.96
C ARG A 681 -40.07 -14.65 7.73
N TYR A 682 -39.94 -13.54 8.48
CA TYR A 682 -38.68 -12.88 9.11
C TYR A 682 -39.39 -12.55 10.53
N ASP A 683 -38.73 -12.80 11.69
CA ASP A 683 -39.20 -12.43 13.05
C ASP A 683 -38.05 -11.89 13.94
N LYS A 684 -38.16 -10.67 14.52
CA LYS A 684 -37.31 -10.19 15.66
C LYS A 684 -37.96 -9.05 16.47
N ALA A 685 -37.22 -8.10 17.11
CA ALA A 685 -37.72 -7.46 18.34
C ALA A 685 -37.42 -5.95 18.59
N GLY A 686 -38.46 -5.14 18.37
CA GLY A 686 -38.75 -3.96 19.19
C GLY A 686 -37.81 -2.76 19.00
N SER A 687 -37.01 -2.76 17.93
CA SER A 687 -35.88 -1.85 17.79
C SER A 687 -35.73 -1.20 16.41
N ALA A 688 -36.76 -1.26 15.54
CA ALA A 688 -36.91 -0.42 14.35
C ALA A 688 -35.61 -0.24 13.52
N ASP A 689 -35.16 -1.34 12.90
CA ASP A 689 -34.05 -1.41 11.96
C ASP A 689 -34.14 -0.37 10.83
N VAL A 690 -33.01 0.27 10.52
CA VAL A 690 -32.79 1.07 9.31
C VAL A 690 -31.52 0.56 8.61
N ALA A 691 -31.68 -0.52 7.86
CA ALA A 691 -30.67 -1.40 7.24
C ALA A 691 -29.42 -0.67 6.68
N THR A 692 -28.28 -0.67 7.40
CA THR A 692 -27.11 0.19 7.08
C THR A 692 -25.72 -0.45 7.28
N ALA A 693 -25.64 -1.67 7.83
CA ALA A 693 -24.37 -2.33 8.18
C ALA A 693 -24.26 -3.67 7.45
N ILE A 694 -24.18 -3.64 6.12
CA ILE A 694 -24.53 -4.77 5.24
C ILE A 694 -23.50 -4.91 4.11
N THR A 695 -22.57 -5.87 4.22
CA THR A 695 -21.65 -6.24 3.13
C THR A 695 -21.03 -7.64 3.33
N THR A 696 -20.14 -8.08 2.42
CA THR A 696 -20.33 -9.37 1.74
C THR A 696 -19.39 -10.55 2.06
N ASP A 697 -19.87 -11.76 1.75
CA ASP A 697 -19.15 -13.05 1.75
C ASP A 697 -19.15 -13.73 0.37
N ASN A 698 -18.02 -14.33 -0.01
CA ASN A 698 -17.68 -14.91 -1.33
C ASN A 698 -18.38 -16.28 -1.58
N ALA A 699 -19.63 -16.42 -1.12
CA ALA A 699 -20.46 -17.61 -1.26
C ALA A 699 -21.97 -17.26 -1.37
N GLY A 700 -22.29 -16.25 -2.18
CA GLY A 700 -23.66 -15.82 -2.52
C GLY A 700 -24.53 -15.59 -1.29
N GLY A 701 -24.14 -14.65 -0.43
CA GLY A 701 -24.75 -14.47 0.89
C GLY A 701 -26.22 -14.07 0.86
N ILE A 702 -27.01 -14.64 1.78
CA ILE A 702 -28.34 -14.14 2.14
C ILE A 702 -28.45 -14.28 3.66
N TYR A 703 -28.12 -13.20 4.38
CA TYR A 703 -27.64 -13.20 5.76
C TYR A 703 -28.24 -12.02 6.57
N VAL A 704 -27.68 -11.78 7.75
CA VAL A 704 -28.02 -10.76 8.76
C VAL A 704 -26.71 -10.40 9.46
N THR A 705 -26.47 -9.14 9.80
CA THR A 705 -25.29 -8.71 10.57
C THR A 705 -25.50 -8.91 12.07
N GLY A 706 -26.70 -8.66 12.61
CA GLY A 706 -27.09 -9.21 13.92
C GLY A 706 -28.15 -8.45 14.72
N TYR A 707 -27.69 -7.40 15.39
CA TYR A 707 -28.34 -6.68 16.50
C TYR A 707 -29.79 -6.25 16.20
N SER A 708 -30.73 -6.74 17.02
CA SER A 708 -32.17 -6.75 16.75
C SER A 708 -33.11 -6.99 17.97
N GLY A 709 -32.67 -6.76 19.21
CA GLY A 709 -33.56 -6.52 20.38
C GLY A 709 -33.33 -7.34 21.67
N SER A 710 -32.89 -6.72 22.80
CA SER A 710 -32.68 -7.39 24.12
C SER A 710 -32.85 -6.59 25.44
N ALA A 711 -31.81 -5.87 25.92
CA ALA A 711 -31.52 -5.75 27.36
C ALA A 711 -31.25 -4.35 27.97
N ASP A 712 -30.01 -3.84 27.96
CA ASP A 712 -29.57 -2.91 29.04
C ASP A 712 -29.44 -1.43 28.63
N GLY A 713 -29.49 -1.15 27.33
CA GLY A 713 -29.00 0.11 26.78
C GLY A 713 -28.58 0.07 25.30
N GLY A 714 -28.40 -1.11 24.70
CA GLY A 714 -27.68 -1.25 23.43
C GLY A 714 -27.49 -2.69 22.97
N PHE A 715 -26.45 -2.93 22.17
CA PHE A 715 -26.21 -4.18 21.43
C PHE A 715 -25.44 -5.22 22.26
N ASP A 716 -25.86 -6.49 22.17
CA ASP A 716 -25.16 -7.62 22.78
C ASP A 716 -25.11 -8.92 21.94
N PHE A 717 -23.98 -9.64 22.02
CA PHE A 717 -23.55 -10.62 21.02
C PHE A 717 -24.43 -11.90 20.88
N THR A 718 -24.62 -12.33 19.63
CA THR A 718 -25.12 -13.67 19.26
C THR A 718 -24.74 -14.04 17.81
N SER A 719 -24.49 -15.33 17.52
CA SER A 719 -23.98 -15.76 16.20
C SER A 719 -24.60 -17.08 15.69
N VAL A 720 -24.86 -17.12 14.38
CA VAL A 720 -25.40 -18.26 13.60
C VAL A 720 -24.93 -18.13 12.14
N ARG A 721 -24.79 -19.25 11.43
CA ARG A 721 -25.14 -19.31 9.99
C ARG A 721 -25.63 -20.69 9.59
N TYR A 722 -26.84 -20.80 9.04
CA TYR A 722 -27.57 -22.06 8.87
C TYR A 722 -26.74 -23.18 8.21
N ASN A 723 -26.56 -23.09 6.88
CA ASN A 723 -25.88 -24.01 5.97
C ASN A 723 -26.09 -23.48 4.53
N ALA A 724 -25.40 -24.04 3.53
CA ALA A 724 -25.61 -23.68 2.13
C ALA A 724 -26.93 -24.22 1.53
N ALA A 725 -27.22 -25.53 1.69
CA ALA A 725 -28.48 -26.16 1.26
C ALA A 725 -28.67 -27.60 1.81
N THR A 726 -29.56 -27.81 2.79
CA THR A 726 -30.07 -29.15 3.18
C THR A 726 -31.50 -29.15 3.71
N GLY A 727 -31.86 -28.20 4.58
CA GLY A 727 -33.14 -28.15 5.28
C GLY A 727 -33.33 -29.28 6.31
N ALA A 728 -32.27 -29.82 6.90
CA ALA A 728 -32.26 -31.17 7.50
C ALA A 728 -31.90 -31.27 9.01
N GLU A 729 -31.99 -30.16 9.75
CA GLU A 729 -31.58 -29.96 11.15
C GLU A 729 -30.07 -30.08 11.45
N SER A 730 -29.55 -29.17 12.30
CA SER A 730 -28.15 -29.17 12.77
C SER A 730 -28.03 -29.20 14.29
N TRP A 731 -28.09 -28.03 14.97
CA TRP A 731 -27.88 -27.88 16.42
C TRP A 731 -28.51 -26.57 16.95
N VAL A 732 -28.03 -26.05 18.09
CA VAL A 732 -28.33 -24.72 18.69
C VAL A 732 -27.08 -24.28 19.47
N SER A 733 -26.68 -23.01 19.37
CA SER A 733 -25.65 -22.39 20.24
C SER A 733 -26.26 -21.24 21.08
N ASN A 734 -25.50 -20.65 22.01
CA ASN A 734 -25.99 -19.65 22.97
C ASN A 734 -24.82 -18.86 23.58
N TYR A 735 -25.04 -17.58 23.91
CA TYR A 735 -24.02 -16.69 24.49
C TYR A 735 -24.57 -15.90 25.70
N SER A 736 -23.66 -15.35 26.52
CA SER A 736 -23.97 -14.56 27.71
C SER A 736 -22.82 -13.59 28.00
N GLY A 737 -23.14 -12.31 28.22
CA GLY A 737 -22.17 -11.25 28.54
C GLY A 737 -21.88 -11.18 30.03
N GLN A 738 -21.80 -9.98 30.59
CA GLN A 738 -21.65 -9.84 32.05
C GLN A 738 -22.18 -8.54 32.66
N ASN A 739 -22.11 -7.39 31.98
CA ASN A 739 -22.45 -6.09 32.60
C ASN A 739 -22.97 -5.00 31.63
N SER A 740 -22.13 -4.52 30.71
CA SER A 740 -22.18 -3.13 30.19
C SER A 740 -21.32 -2.89 28.93
N SER A 741 -21.73 -3.42 27.78
CA SER A 741 -21.16 -3.15 26.44
C SER A 741 -22.23 -3.49 25.40
N ASP A 742 -22.57 -2.67 24.39
CA ASP A 742 -21.66 -1.96 23.48
C ASP A 742 -20.71 -2.97 22.81
N ASP A 743 -21.26 -4.14 22.48
CA ASP A 743 -20.68 -5.21 21.67
C ASP A 743 -20.71 -4.79 20.17
N ARG A 744 -20.15 -3.60 19.90
CA ARG A 744 -20.88 -2.48 19.28
C ARG A 744 -21.34 -2.63 17.83
N ALA A 745 -20.72 -3.51 17.06
CA ALA A 745 -21.10 -3.94 15.71
C ALA A 745 -21.52 -2.88 14.68
N ILE A 746 -21.02 -1.65 14.79
CA ILE A 746 -21.42 -0.48 14.00
C ILE A 746 -21.15 -0.56 12.47
N ALA A 747 -20.46 -1.61 12.02
CA ALA A 747 -20.27 -2.04 10.63
C ALA A 747 -19.85 -3.54 10.61
N ILE A 748 -19.69 -4.15 9.42
CA ILE A 748 -19.30 -5.56 9.18
C ILE A 748 -18.26 -5.66 8.07
N ALA A 749 -17.22 -6.50 8.21
CA ALA A 749 -16.12 -6.59 7.21
C ALA A 749 -15.42 -7.96 7.11
N ALA A 750 -14.31 -8.07 6.37
CA ALA A 750 -13.66 -9.32 5.94
C ALA A 750 -12.11 -9.27 5.92
N ASP A 751 -11.46 -10.37 5.54
CA ASP A 751 -10.03 -10.48 5.17
C ASP A 751 -9.83 -11.84 4.48
N THR A 752 -8.60 -12.20 4.08
CA THR A 752 -8.23 -13.53 3.52
C THR A 752 -8.30 -14.74 4.47
N ALA A 753 -9.28 -14.74 5.40
CA ALA A 753 -9.68 -15.79 6.34
C ALA A 753 -8.70 -16.11 7.48
N GLY A 754 -7.73 -15.25 7.75
CA GLY A 754 -6.88 -15.32 8.95
C GLY A 754 -7.37 -14.41 10.08
N GLY A 755 -7.83 -13.21 9.71
CA GLY A 755 -8.22 -12.10 10.55
C GLY A 755 -9.51 -12.33 11.33
N VAL A 756 -10.64 -11.89 10.77
CA VAL A 756 -12.02 -11.88 11.34
C VAL A 756 -12.11 -11.47 12.82
N TYR A 757 -11.22 -10.58 13.25
CA TYR A 757 -11.20 -10.04 14.61
C TYR A 757 -12.43 -9.13 14.86
N VAL A 758 -12.46 -8.55 16.05
CA VAL A 758 -13.25 -7.36 16.34
C VAL A 758 -12.28 -6.21 16.57
N THR A 759 -12.55 -5.04 15.98
CA THR A 759 -11.82 -3.81 16.34
C THR A 759 -12.34 -3.28 17.67
N GLY A 760 -11.95 -3.98 18.73
CA GLY A 760 -12.51 -3.87 20.06
C GLY A 760 -13.26 -5.14 20.53
N THR A 761 -14.45 -4.97 21.09
CA THR A 761 -14.56 -5.21 22.55
C THR A 761 -15.88 -5.87 22.98
N SER A 762 -15.87 -6.35 24.23
CA SER A 762 -17.04 -6.56 25.10
C SER A 762 -16.63 -6.16 26.54
N ILE A 763 -17.52 -6.15 27.53
CA ILE A 763 -17.21 -5.66 28.90
C ILE A 763 -16.26 -6.59 29.69
N ALA A 764 -15.37 -6.02 30.52
CA ALA A 764 -14.54 -6.72 31.50
C ALA A 764 -14.77 -6.26 32.95
N GLY A 765 -14.83 -4.95 33.23
CA GLY A 765 -15.22 -4.41 34.53
C GLY A 765 -15.40 -2.89 34.57
N ASN A 766 -14.37 -2.19 35.03
CA ASN A 766 -14.20 -0.73 34.90
C ASN A 766 -12.69 -0.41 34.77
N THR A 767 -11.97 -1.32 34.11
CA THR A 767 -10.51 -1.50 34.05
C THR A 767 -10.17 -2.49 32.93
N SER A 768 -9.28 -2.14 32.01
CA SER A 768 -8.99 -2.95 30.81
C SER A 768 -8.19 -4.24 31.11
N ASP A 769 -8.87 -5.39 31.31
CA ASP A 769 -8.21 -6.72 31.46
C ASP A 769 -8.14 -7.51 30.13
N TYR A 770 -8.62 -6.94 29.00
CA TYR A 770 -8.54 -7.47 27.62
C TYR A 770 -8.75 -8.99 27.52
N ALA A 771 -9.98 -9.46 27.79
CA ALA A 771 -10.35 -10.87 27.57
C ALA A 771 -10.46 -11.20 26.06
N THR A 772 -9.33 -11.23 25.36
CA THR A 772 -9.18 -11.43 23.90
C THR A 772 -9.55 -12.86 23.46
N LEU A 773 -10.53 -13.02 22.57
CA LEU A 773 -10.89 -14.31 21.97
C LEU A 773 -9.92 -14.75 20.86
N ARG A 774 -9.62 -16.05 20.79
CA ARG A 774 -8.80 -16.69 19.75
C ARG A 774 -9.29 -18.11 19.45
N TYR A 775 -9.33 -18.45 18.16
CA TYR A 775 -9.85 -19.72 17.66
C TYR A 775 -8.68 -20.69 17.41
N ASP A 776 -8.48 -21.73 18.23
CA ASP A 776 -7.39 -22.73 18.10
C ASP A 776 -7.62 -24.01 18.93
N ALA A 777 -6.80 -25.06 18.74
CA ALA A 777 -6.78 -26.28 19.56
C ALA A 777 -5.40 -26.97 19.71
N ALA A 778 -4.29 -26.43 19.17
CA ALA A 778 -3.07 -27.17 18.82
C ALA A 778 -2.14 -27.67 19.97
N THR A 779 -2.65 -27.84 21.19
CA THR A 779 -1.86 -28.22 22.39
C THR A 779 -1.34 -29.69 22.36
N GLY A 780 -0.21 -29.98 23.05
CA GLY A 780 0.41 -31.30 22.99
C GLY A 780 1.31 -31.70 24.17
N GLU A 781 0.72 -32.35 25.18
CA GLU A 781 1.35 -32.97 26.38
C GLU A 781 2.04 -31.99 27.37
N GLU A 782 2.63 -30.88 26.92
CA GLU A 782 3.29 -29.81 27.71
C GLU A 782 2.90 -28.40 27.16
N CYS A 783 2.92 -27.32 27.97
CA CYS A 783 2.24 -26.01 27.69
C CYS A 783 2.95 -24.74 28.28
N TRP A 784 2.43 -23.53 28.00
CA TRP A 784 2.92 -22.18 28.42
C TRP A 784 1.85 -21.32 29.13
N VAL A 785 2.21 -20.14 29.69
CA VAL A 785 1.34 -18.98 30.05
C VAL A 785 2.17 -17.74 30.50
N SER A 786 1.82 -16.52 30.07
CA SER A 786 2.51 -15.23 30.38
C SER A 786 1.63 -13.98 30.08
N ARG A 787 1.98 -12.77 30.57
CA ARG A 787 1.13 -11.53 30.59
C ARG A 787 1.92 -10.23 30.93
N TYR A 788 1.59 -9.04 30.39
CA TYR A 788 1.88 -7.73 31.05
C TYR A 788 0.69 -7.39 31.95
N ASP A 789 0.95 -7.07 33.22
CA ASP A 789 -0.03 -7.15 34.31
C ASP A 789 0.03 -5.89 35.20
N GLY A 790 -0.66 -4.82 34.77
CA GLY A 790 -0.82 -3.58 35.54
C GLY A 790 -0.27 -2.31 34.87
N SER A 791 -0.70 -2.00 33.65
CA SER A 791 -0.48 -0.69 33.00
C SER A 791 -1.67 0.28 33.24
N THR A 792 -1.75 1.40 32.52
CA THR A 792 -2.55 2.59 32.91
C THR A 792 -4.03 2.55 32.51
N SER A 793 -4.35 2.14 31.28
CA SER A 793 -5.65 2.31 30.60
C SER A 793 -6.26 3.71 30.79
N SER A 794 -5.47 4.74 30.46
CA SER A 794 -6.02 6.09 30.22
C SER A 794 -7.06 6.01 29.10
N ARG A 795 -6.66 5.43 27.95
CA ARG A 795 -7.48 5.15 26.75
C ARG A 795 -6.99 3.91 26.01
N ASP A 796 -7.92 3.29 25.30
CA ASP A 796 -7.77 2.04 24.55
C ASP A 796 -8.56 2.17 23.22
N SER A 797 -8.42 3.29 22.52
CA SER A 797 -9.32 3.68 21.42
C SER A 797 -9.31 2.69 20.23
N ALA A 798 -10.49 2.22 19.81
CA ALA A 798 -10.70 1.41 18.62
C ALA A 798 -12.07 1.65 17.97
N ALA A 799 -12.07 2.17 16.73
CA ALA A 799 -13.29 2.65 16.05
C ALA A 799 -13.36 2.43 14.52
N ALA A 800 -12.39 1.73 13.91
CA ALA A 800 -12.37 1.40 12.48
C ALA A 800 -11.43 0.21 12.18
N ILE A 801 -11.32 -0.19 10.90
CA ILE A 801 -10.30 -1.13 10.39
C ILE A 801 -9.69 -0.58 9.09
N ALA A 802 -8.39 -0.82 8.91
CA ALA A 802 -7.82 -1.41 7.70
C ALA A 802 -6.67 -2.37 8.12
N VAL A 803 -5.98 -2.98 7.16
CA VAL A 803 -5.39 -4.32 7.31
C VAL A 803 -3.86 -4.40 7.49
N ASP A 804 -3.13 -3.29 7.35
CA ASP A 804 -1.68 -3.18 7.54
C ASP A 804 -0.82 -4.28 6.86
N ASN A 805 0.29 -4.70 7.48
CA ASN A 805 1.25 -5.68 6.95
C ASN A 805 1.65 -6.77 7.97
N ALA A 806 1.29 -6.61 9.25
CA ALA A 806 1.63 -7.50 10.36
C ALA A 806 0.42 -7.95 11.23
N GLY A 807 -0.77 -7.36 11.03
CA GLY A 807 -2.06 -7.96 11.41
C GLY A 807 -2.42 -8.00 12.91
N GLY A 808 -3.62 -8.49 13.23
CA GLY A 808 -4.09 -8.63 14.62
C GLY A 808 -4.62 -7.32 15.24
N VAL A 809 -5.15 -7.39 16.46
CA VAL A 809 -6.00 -6.32 17.03
C VAL A 809 -5.23 -5.04 17.39
N TYR A 810 -5.09 -4.11 16.45
CA TYR A 810 -4.54 -2.76 16.67
C TYR A 810 -5.57 -1.79 17.24
N VAL A 811 -5.95 -2.05 18.49
CA VAL A 811 -6.09 -0.93 19.42
C VAL A 811 -4.75 -0.17 19.39
N THR A 812 -4.81 1.12 19.10
CA THR A 812 -3.66 2.03 18.89
C THR A 812 -4.17 3.47 18.88
N GLY A 813 -5.40 3.64 18.38
CA GLY A 813 -6.30 4.75 18.70
C GLY A 813 -5.84 6.12 18.22
N VAL A 814 -6.57 7.13 18.68
CA VAL A 814 -6.17 8.54 18.63
C VAL A 814 -6.88 9.29 19.77
N SER A 815 -6.09 9.96 20.62
CA SER A 815 -5.99 9.40 22.00
C SER A 815 -5.55 10.40 23.10
N TYR A 816 -5.36 9.99 24.39
CA TYR A 816 -5.21 10.88 25.59
C TYR A 816 -4.29 10.51 26.81
N ASP A 817 -3.45 11.47 27.26
CA ASP A 817 -2.99 11.79 28.64
C ASP A 817 -3.93 12.81 29.35
N ALA A 818 -3.78 12.98 30.67
CA ALA A 818 -4.60 13.82 31.54
C ALA A 818 -4.47 15.37 31.40
N ASN A 819 -3.42 15.97 30.81
CA ASN A 819 -3.51 17.42 30.49
C ASN A 819 -4.32 17.66 29.23
N GLN A 820 -4.44 16.62 28.40
CA GLN A 820 -4.51 16.77 26.96
C GLN A 820 -3.12 17.32 26.48
N GLN A 821 -2.26 16.41 25.98
CA GLN A 821 -0.78 16.47 26.05
C GLN A 821 0.01 15.61 25.05
N GLY A 822 -0.41 14.38 24.77
CA GLY A 822 0.28 13.41 23.91
C GLY A 822 1.29 12.54 24.66
N ASP A 823 0.97 11.24 24.82
CA ASP A 823 1.78 10.22 25.51
C ASP A 823 1.74 8.85 24.79
N PHE A 824 1.98 8.85 23.46
CA PHE A 824 1.82 7.70 22.53
C PHE A 824 2.42 6.37 23.04
N ALA A 825 1.62 5.29 23.05
CA ALA A 825 2.09 3.94 23.42
C ALA A 825 1.25 2.81 22.80
N THR A 826 1.76 1.57 22.91
CA THR A 826 1.07 0.33 22.49
C THR A 826 1.71 -0.90 23.11
N VAL A 827 0.96 -2.01 23.20
CA VAL A 827 1.44 -3.32 23.64
C VAL A 827 0.93 -4.41 22.71
N ARG A 828 1.57 -4.62 21.54
CA ARG A 828 1.33 -5.84 20.74
C ARG A 828 1.78 -7.06 21.54
N TYR A 829 0.83 -7.96 21.81
CA TYR A 829 1.03 -9.41 21.77
C TYR A 829 0.50 -9.93 20.41
N ASP A 830 0.93 -11.12 19.99
CA ASP A 830 1.13 -11.40 18.57
C ASP A 830 0.65 -12.79 18.09
N ALA A 831 0.46 -12.91 16.77
CA ALA A 831 -0.11 -14.08 16.12
C ALA A 831 0.87 -15.26 15.90
N THR A 832 2.19 -15.09 15.97
CA THR A 832 3.16 -16.17 15.67
C THR A 832 4.56 -16.02 16.30
N THR A 833 5.04 -14.79 16.51
CA THR A 833 6.35 -14.49 17.12
C THR A 833 6.25 -14.26 18.62
N GLY A 834 5.16 -13.63 19.07
CA GLY A 834 4.86 -13.28 20.46
C GLY A 834 5.08 -11.82 20.84
N GLU A 835 5.64 -10.98 19.96
CA GLU A 835 6.18 -9.65 20.34
C GLU A 835 5.83 -8.50 19.34
N GLN A 836 6.67 -7.47 19.18
CA GLN A 836 6.22 -6.06 19.20
C GLN A 836 6.18 -5.34 17.82
N VAL A 837 5.28 -4.35 17.59
CA VAL A 837 5.19 -3.50 16.35
C VAL A 837 4.50 -2.12 16.59
N TRP A 838 5.13 -1.01 16.14
CA TRP A 838 4.58 0.35 15.86
C TRP A 838 3.97 1.19 17.02
N ALA A 839 2.96 2.02 16.74
CA ALA A 839 2.35 3.16 17.44
C ALA A 839 3.17 4.40 17.89
N GLU A 840 4.47 4.35 18.20
CA GLU A 840 5.09 5.32 19.16
C GLU A 840 5.77 6.58 18.54
N ARG A 841 5.11 7.41 17.70
CA ARG A 841 5.73 8.69 17.24
C ARG A 841 4.85 9.88 16.79
N TYR A 842 5.54 11.02 16.73
CA TYR A 842 5.21 12.35 16.19
C TYR A 842 4.24 13.25 16.97
N GLY A 843 3.52 14.14 16.25
CA GLY A 843 2.86 15.34 16.75
C GLY A 843 3.68 16.63 16.59
N SER A 844 3.05 17.79 16.31
CA SER A 844 3.74 19.09 16.10
C SER A 844 4.49 19.56 17.39
N PRO A 845 5.83 19.28 17.58
CA PRO A 845 6.42 18.77 18.84
C PRO A 845 6.42 19.64 20.12
N GLN A 846 6.65 19.01 21.31
CA GLN A 846 6.76 19.47 22.74
C GLN A 846 5.57 19.22 23.72
N SER A 847 4.53 18.44 23.37
CA SER A 847 3.36 17.93 24.16
C SER A 847 2.13 18.83 24.50
N GLN A 848 1.09 18.83 23.67
CA GLN A 848 -0.26 19.42 23.86
C GLN A 848 -1.34 18.77 22.95
N GLU A 849 -1.28 18.89 21.61
CA GLU A 849 -2.43 18.64 20.73
C GLU A 849 -2.21 17.87 19.39
N ASP A 850 -2.79 16.65 19.27
CA ASP A 850 -3.12 15.92 18.01
C ASP A 850 -4.45 15.10 18.11
N VAL A 851 -5.22 14.88 17.01
CA VAL A 851 -6.33 13.88 16.89
C VAL A 851 -6.58 13.38 15.44
N ALA A 852 -7.65 12.60 15.11
CA ALA A 852 -7.99 12.14 13.73
C ALA A 852 -9.48 11.67 13.50
N VAL A 853 -10.00 11.60 12.24
CA VAL A 853 -11.43 11.31 11.87
C VAL A 853 -11.81 10.11 10.94
N ASP A 854 -11.49 10.11 9.62
CA ASP A 854 -12.16 9.33 8.53
C ASP A 854 -11.62 7.91 8.15
N MET A 855 -11.21 7.65 6.89
CA MET A 855 -10.71 6.38 6.30
C MET A 855 -10.17 6.56 4.85
N ALA A 856 -9.42 5.57 4.30
CA ALA A 856 -8.89 5.53 2.92
C ALA A 856 -7.52 4.81 2.84
N LEU A 857 -6.89 4.62 1.65
CA LEU A 857 -5.65 3.83 1.49
C LEU A 857 -4.53 4.39 0.55
N ASP A 858 -4.60 4.26 -0.79
CA ASP A 858 -3.55 4.42 -1.83
C ASP A 858 -2.57 3.20 -2.06
N ARG A 859 -1.24 3.34 -2.26
CA ARG A 859 -0.30 2.24 -2.71
C ARG A 859 1.10 2.20 -2.02
N GLU A 860 1.91 1.19 -2.36
CA GLU A 860 3.28 0.85 -1.84
C GLU A 860 3.37 0.29 -0.40
N GLU A 861 2.36 -0.49 0.04
CA GLU A 861 2.34 -1.28 1.30
C GLU A 861 2.55 -0.45 2.60
N ASN A 862 1.62 0.44 2.96
CA ASN A 862 1.74 1.34 4.14
C ASN A 862 0.46 1.40 5.02
N LEU A 863 0.51 2.20 6.09
CA LEU A 863 -0.64 2.68 6.87
C LEU A 863 -0.70 4.21 6.79
N ILE A 864 -1.71 4.85 7.40
CA ILE A 864 -1.86 6.30 7.46
C ILE A 864 -2.11 6.84 8.88
N ILE A 865 -3.34 7.19 9.27
CA ILE A 865 -3.71 8.14 10.33
C ILE A 865 -3.09 9.54 10.12
N THR A 866 -3.91 10.56 9.80
CA THR A 866 -3.45 11.83 9.21
C THR A 866 -4.17 13.12 9.64
N GLY A 867 -4.60 13.26 10.90
CA GLY A 867 -5.45 14.37 11.34
C GLY A 867 -4.81 15.66 11.88
N TYR A 868 -5.17 16.00 13.11
CA TYR A 868 -5.08 17.31 13.75
C TYR A 868 -3.66 17.49 14.34
N SER A 869 -3.04 18.69 14.33
CA SER A 869 -1.70 18.89 14.93
C SER A 869 -1.28 20.37 15.15
N TYR A 870 -1.18 20.84 16.39
CA TYR A 870 -1.22 22.30 16.71
C TYR A 870 0.13 23.03 16.83
N SER A 871 0.15 24.33 16.52
CA SER A 871 1.22 25.31 16.84
C SER A 871 0.72 26.77 16.67
N PRO A 872 0.72 27.60 17.73
CA PRO A 872 -0.28 28.68 17.92
C PRO A 872 -0.25 29.87 16.94
N GLU A 873 0.89 30.47 16.61
CA GLU A 873 0.87 31.69 15.76
C GLU A 873 0.45 31.43 14.29
N THR A 874 0.25 30.15 13.92
CA THR A 874 -0.37 29.66 12.69
C THR A 874 -1.28 28.43 12.96
N LEU A 875 -1.91 28.41 14.13
CA LEU A 875 -2.85 27.42 14.69
C LEU A 875 -2.64 25.94 14.29
N TYR A 876 -3.08 25.45 13.11
CA TYR A 876 -2.70 24.13 12.58
C TYR A 876 -2.68 24.03 11.03
N ASP A 877 -1.92 24.87 10.29
CA ASP A 877 -1.84 24.75 8.82
C ASP A 877 -1.35 23.36 8.29
N PHE A 878 -1.33 23.13 6.97
CA PHE A 878 -1.43 21.76 6.42
C PHE A 878 -0.12 20.93 6.39
N LEU A 879 0.05 20.03 7.36
CA LEU A 879 1.24 19.20 7.63
C LEU A 879 1.75 18.29 6.48
N THR A 880 0.93 18.02 5.44
CA THR A 880 1.21 17.44 4.10
C THR A 880 2.20 16.28 4.01
N VAL A 881 1.71 15.03 3.83
CA VAL A 881 2.51 13.84 4.17
C VAL A 881 2.32 12.61 3.27
N LYS A 882 3.41 11.84 3.08
CA LYS A 882 3.44 10.36 2.97
C LYS A 882 4.65 9.77 3.69
N TYR A 883 4.53 9.48 5.00
CA TYR A 883 5.41 8.52 5.70
C TYR A 883 5.23 7.11 5.05
N SER A 884 6.26 6.24 5.04
CA SER A 884 6.19 4.96 4.26
C SER A 884 6.99 3.78 4.84
N GLN A 885 6.73 2.58 4.30
CA GLN A 885 7.21 1.29 4.83
C GLN A 885 8.66 0.97 4.47
N CYS A 886 9.53 0.83 5.49
CA CYS A 886 10.88 0.31 5.30
C CYS A 886 11.41 -0.54 6.47
N LEU A 887 11.56 -1.84 6.23
CA LEU A 887 12.45 -2.69 7.02
C LEU A 887 13.92 -2.20 6.86
N PRO A 888 14.61 -1.79 7.94
CA PRO A 888 16.04 -1.48 7.87
C PRO A 888 16.80 -2.79 7.63
N LEU A 889 17.22 -3.01 6.39
CA LEU A 889 17.92 -4.22 5.98
C LEU A 889 19.20 -4.41 6.81
N ALA A 890 19.30 -5.56 7.48
CA ALA A 890 20.50 -5.90 8.23
C ALA A 890 21.69 -6.08 7.27
N LYS A 891 22.83 -5.45 7.58
CA LYS A 891 24.03 -5.56 6.74
C LYS A 891 24.57 -7.00 6.67
N ALA A 892 24.26 -7.68 5.57
CA ALA A 892 24.75 -9.02 5.29
C ALA A 892 26.12 -9.00 4.59
N ASN A 893 26.85 -10.12 4.66
CA ASN A 893 28.09 -10.30 3.91
C ASN A 893 27.84 -11.17 2.67
N ILE A 894 28.37 -10.76 1.52
CA ILE A 894 28.50 -11.67 0.36
C ILE A 894 29.33 -12.88 0.83
N THR A 895 28.92 -14.09 0.44
CA THR A 895 29.61 -15.37 0.63
C THR A 895 30.14 -15.89 -0.71
N GLY A 896 31.17 -16.76 -0.67
CA GLY A 896 31.88 -17.25 -1.85
C GLY A 896 33.41 -17.13 -1.71
N ASN A 897 34.17 -17.74 -2.61
CA ASN A 897 35.64 -17.80 -2.51
C ASN A 897 36.28 -16.41 -2.69
N THR A 898 37.23 -16.04 -1.81
CA THR A 898 37.99 -14.79 -1.93
C THR A 898 39.13 -14.86 -2.92
N ASN A 899 39.56 -16.06 -3.33
CA ASN A 899 40.69 -16.29 -4.23
C ASN A 899 40.22 -17.27 -5.32
N ALA A 900 40.66 -17.07 -6.57
CA ALA A 900 40.35 -17.93 -7.70
C ALA A 900 41.52 -17.93 -8.70
N ALA A 901 41.79 -19.05 -9.37
CA ALA A 901 42.76 -19.05 -10.47
C ALA A 901 42.18 -18.34 -11.70
N VAL A 902 43.03 -17.76 -12.53
CA VAL A 902 42.66 -17.30 -13.88
C VAL A 902 41.92 -18.40 -14.66
N GLY A 903 40.90 -18.01 -15.44
CA GLY A 903 40.06 -18.94 -16.21
C GLY A 903 39.07 -19.78 -15.37
N THR A 904 38.90 -19.54 -14.06
CA THR A 904 38.00 -20.33 -13.21
C THR A 904 36.52 -20.03 -13.51
N SER A 905 35.90 -20.89 -14.31
CA SER A 905 34.45 -20.87 -14.60
C SER A 905 33.59 -21.31 -13.41
N ASN A 906 32.34 -20.85 -13.38
CA ASN A 906 31.27 -21.23 -12.46
C ASN A 906 31.49 -20.89 -10.98
N SER A 907 32.19 -19.78 -10.68
CA SER A 907 32.40 -19.32 -9.30
C SER A 907 31.11 -18.71 -8.73
N ALA A 908 30.52 -19.37 -7.73
CA ALA A 908 29.27 -18.93 -7.10
C ALA A 908 29.50 -17.94 -5.95
N TYR A 909 28.70 -16.88 -5.94
CA TYR A 909 28.65 -15.89 -4.86
C TYR A 909 27.19 -15.65 -4.47
N SER A 910 26.91 -15.54 -3.18
CA SER A 910 25.54 -15.28 -2.70
C SER A 910 25.50 -14.44 -1.44
N ILE A 911 24.40 -13.71 -1.26
CA ILE A 911 24.07 -12.93 -0.09
C ILE A 911 22.65 -13.34 0.36
N SER A 912 22.40 -13.29 1.66
CA SER A 912 21.08 -13.56 2.25
C SER A 912 20.77 -12.42 3.20
N THR A 913 20.07 -11.42 2.70
CA THR A 913 19.64 -10.25 3.46
C THR A 913 18.16 -10.43 3.78
N LEU A 914 17.81 -10.57 5.07
CA LEU A 914 16.42 -10.74 5.49
C LEU A 914 15.63 -9.47 5.11
N GLY A 915 14.47 -9.64 4.47
CA GLY A 915 13.64 -8.54 3.98
C GLY A 915 14.03 -7.96 2.61
N ALA A 916 15.14 -8.37 1.98
CA ALA A 916 15.54 -7.83 0.69
C ALA A 916 14.90 -8.59 -0.50
N THR A 917 14.18 -7.84 -1.33
CA THR A 917 13.43 -8.30 -2.51
C THR A 917 14.22 -8.09 -3.81
N SER A 918 15.11 -7.09 -3.85
CA SER A 918 15.84 -6.66 -5.04
C SER A 918 17.36 -6.73 -4.84
N TYR A 919 18.09 -7.12 -5.90
CA TYR A 919 19.55 -7.32 -5.85
C TYR A 919 20.23 -6.83 -7.14
N THR A 920 20.98 -5.74 -7.04
CA THR A 920 21.80 -5.20 -8.15
C THR A 920 23.26 -5.51 -7.91
N TRP A 921 23.83 -6.44 -8.69
CA TRP A 921 25.25 -6.78 -8.65
C TRP A 921 26.06 -5.94 -9.63
N ALA A 922 27.26 -5.57 -9.20
CA ALA A 922 28.29 -4.94 -10.03
C ALA A 922 29.65 -5.55 -9.69
N ILE A 923 30.43 -5.90 -10.71
CA ILE A 923 31.82 -6.35 -10.56
C ILE A 923 32.71 -5.33 -11.28
N THR A 924 33.72 -4.81 -10.59
CA THR A 924 34.76 -3.97 -11.22
C THR A 924 36.14 -4.56 -10.99
N ASP A 925 37.06 -4.31 -11.91
CA ASP A 925 38.49 -4.52 -11.66
C ASP A 925 39.07 -3.44 -10.72
N ILE A 926 40.37 -3.52 -10.46
CA ILE A 926 41.10 -2.61 -9.57
C ILE A 926 41.28 -1.19 -10.11
N ASP A 927 41.15 -0.98 -11.42
CA ASP A 927 41.17 0.34 -12.06
C ASP A 927 39.75 0.92 -12.18
N GLY A 928 38.72 0.18 -11.75
CA GLY A 928 37.32 0.59 -11.76
C GLY A 928 36.58 0.23 -13.05
N ASN A 929 37.16 -0.55 -13.95
CA ASN A 929 36.48 -0.98 -15.17
C ASN A 929 35.44 -2.05 -14.84
N ALA A 930 34.23 -1.93 -15.38
CA ALA A 930 33.17 -2.90 -15.19
C ALA A 930 33.51 -4.25 -15.86
N TYR A 931 33.19 -5.34 -15.16
CA TYR A 931 33.34 -6.71 -15.62
C TYR A 931 31.96 -7.39 -15.67
N THR A 932 31.59 -7.91 -16.83
CA THR A 932 30.20 -8.28 -17.15
C THR A 932 29.98 -9.76 -17.43
N ASP A 933 31.00 -10.61 -17.32
CA ASP A 933 30.89 -12.06 -17.57
C ASP A 933 30.44 -12.81 -16.31
N PHE A 934 29.18 -12.54 -15.95
CA PHE A 934 28.47 -13.19 -14.84
C PHE A 934 26.98 -13.30 -15.15
N ARG A 935 26.30 -14.18 -14.40
CA ARG A 935 24.85 -14.43 -14.51
C ARG A 935 24.19 -14.50 -13.14
N GLY A 936 22.89 -14.21 -13.07
CA GLY A 936 22.12 -14.15 -11.81
C GLY A 936 21.78 -12.73 -11.34
N GLN A 937 21.92 -11.71 -12.19
CA GLN A 937 21.48 -10.34 -11.89
C GLN A 937 19.99 -10.33 -11.47
N GLY A 938 19.66 -9.53 -10.45
CA GLY A 938 18.31 -9.47 -9.86
C GLY A 938 18.08 -10.46 -8.71
N ALA A 939 18.95 -11.46 -8.52
CA ALA A 939 18.83 -12.46 -7.45
C ALA A 939 19.89 -12.29 -6.36
N GLY A 940 19.63 -12.83 -5.16
CA GLY A 940 20.60 -12.90 -4.07
C GLY A 940 21.85 -13.79 -4.34
N ALA A 941 22.01 -14.31 -5.56
CA ALA A 941 23.18 -15.10 -5.95
C ALA A 941 23.56 -14.90 -7.41
N ILE A 942 24.88 -14.81 -7.67
CA ILE A 942 25.47 -14.77 -9.02
C ILE A 942 26.48 -15.90 -9.23
N ILE A 943 26.73 -16.20 -10.50
CA ILE A 943 27.79 -17.10 -10.94
C ILE A 943 28.69 -16.33 -11.90
N VAL A 944 30.01 -16.36 -11.65
CA VAL A 944 31.04 -15.58 -12.34
C VAL A 944 32.02 -16.51 -13.04
N ASP A 945 32.44 -16.16 -14.26
CA ASP A 945 33.35 -16.96 -15.09
C ASP A 945 34.71 -16.26 -15.28
N TRP A 946 35.55 -16.29 -14.24
CA TRP A 946 36.74 -15.43 -14.09
C TRP A 946 37.71 -15.45 -15.29
N PRO A 947 38.31 -14.29 -15.66
CA PRO A 947 39.09 -14.14 -16.88
C PRO A 947 40.48 -14.77 -16.80
N GLU A 948 41.12 -14.91 -17.96
CA GLU A 948 42.49 -15.44 -18.12
C GLU A 948 43.60 -14.47 -17.65
N GLU A 949 43.26 -13.20 -17.38
CA GLU A 949 44.21 -12.19 -16.93
C GLU A 949 44.09 -11.98 -15.40
N PRO A 950 45.20 -12.05 -14.62
CA PRO A 950 45.15 -11.92 -13.17
C PRO A 950 44.82 -10.48 -12.76
N ASN A 951 43.85 -10.30 -11.88
CA ASN A 951 43.47 -9.00 -11.33
C ASN A 951 42.73 -9.15 -9.98
N VAL A 952 42.54 -8.05 -9.26
CA VAL A 952 41.67 -8.01 -8.08
C VAL A 952 40.33 -7.41 -8.48
N TYR A 953 39.26 -8.16 -8.23
CA TYR A 953 37.90 -7.74 -8.54
C TYR A 953 37.13 -7.34 -7.28
N LYS A 954 36.37 -6.25 -7.36
CA LYS A 954 35.43 -5.77 -6.35
C LYS A 954 34.03 -6.19 -6.76
N LEU A 955 33.46 -7.16 -6.05
CA LEU A 955 32.05 -7.54 -6.16
C LEU A 955 31.28 -6.64 -5.20
N SER A 956 30.31 -5.91 -5.72
CA SER A 956 29.37 -5.09 -4.94
C SER A 956 27.97 -5.58 -5.23
N VAL A 957 27.13 -5.68 -4.20
CA VAL A 957 25.69 -5.90 -4.35
C VAL A 957 24.93 -4.85 -3.56
N VAL A 958 23.99 -4.20 -4.23
CA VAL A 958 22.99 -3.32 -3.60
C VAL A 958 21.75 -4.17 -3.38
N SER A 959 21.36 -4.36 -2.11
CA SER A 959 20.15 -5.10 -1.72
C SER A 959 19.08 -4.12 -1.27
N GLY A 960 17.87 -4.18 -1.81
CA GLY A 960 16.74 -3.31 -1.46
C GLY A 960 15.49 -4.09 -1.02
N ALA A 961 14.65 -3.47 -0.19
CA ALA A 961 13.36 -4.02 0.27
C ALA A 961 12.20 -3.47 -0.58
N ALA A 962 12.08 -2.13 -0.62
CA ALA A 962 11.32 -1.37 -1.60
C ALA A 962 12.23 -0.31 -2.25
N GLU A 963 11.78 0.34 -3.32
CA GLU A 963 12.57 1.32 -4.09
C GLU A 963 12.78 2.64 -3.31
N SER A 964 11.90 2.91 -2.35
CA SER A 964 11.89 4.01 -1.38
C SER A 964 12.75 3.76 -0.12
N CYS A 965 13.35 2.58 0.04
CA CYS A 965 14.13 2.20 1.24
C CYS A 965 15.63 2.33 1.09
N GLU A 966 16.34 2.55 2.21
CA GLU A 966 17.80 2.65 2.24
C GLU A 966 18.44 1.29 1.85
N ALA A 967 18.88 1.19 0.59
CA ALA A 967 19.43 -0.03 0.05
C ALA A 967 20.83 -0.33 0.62
N GLN A 968 21.03 -1.55 1.11
CA GLN A 968 22.28 -1.98 1.72
C GLN A 968 23.31 -2.38 0.67
N THR A 969 24.43 -1.66 0.64
CA THR A 969 25.58 -1.98 -0.20
C THR A 969 26.55 -2.91 0.53
N SER A 970 26.72 -4.12 -0.01
CA SER A 970 27.64 -5.13 0.51
C SER A 970 28.76 -5.39 -0.49
N VAL A 971 30.00 -5.54 -0.02
CA VAL A 971 31.21 -5.64 -0.86
C VAL A 971 32.05 -6.85 -0.47
N ARG A 972 32.56 -7.59 -1.46
CA ARG A 972 33.59 -8.64 -1.31
C ARG A 972 34.65 -8.45 -2.40
N TYR A 973 35.91 -8.61 -2.04
CA TYR A 973 37.01 -8.64 -3.01
C TYR A 973 37.38 -10.07 -3.37
N VAL A 974 37.71 -10.30 -4.64
CA VAL A 974 38.20 -11.57 -5.17
C VAL A 974 39.55 -11.38 -5.84
N HIS A 975 40.54 -12.15 -5.39
CA HIS A 975 41.90 -12.18 -5.91
C HIS A 975 41.93 -13.24 -7.03
N VAL A 976 41.84 -12.81 -8.29
CA VAL A 976 42.02 -13.69 -9.45
C VAL A 976 43.50 -13.77 -9.75
N TYR A 977 44.12 -14.90 -9.41
CA TYR A 977 45.55 -15.09 -9.43
C TYR A 977 46.01 -16.01 -10.57
N ASP A 978 47.23 -15.79 -11.03
CA ASP A 978 47.97 -16.71 -11.88
C ASP A 978 49.19 -17.21 -11.10
N SER A 979 49.26 -18.54 -10.91
CA SER A 979 50.35 -19.19 -10.18
C SER A 979 51.68 -19.15 -10.94
N GLU A 980 51.66 -18.91 -12.24
CA GLU A 980 52.83 -18.73 -13.09
C GLU A 980 53.29 -17.27 -13.18
N ALA A 981 52.53 -16.28 -12.66
CA ALA A 981 52.79 -14.85 -12.84
C ALA A 981 54.14 -14.33 -12.29
N GLY A 982 54.86 -15.17 -11.53
CA GLY A 982 56.23 -14.94 -11.10
C GLY A 982 56.35 -14.60 -9.62
N TYR A 983 57.09 -13.54 -9.30
CA TYR A 983 57.23 -13.07 -7.92
C TYR A 983 57.44 -11.57 -7.82
N VAL A 984 57.03 -11.00 -6.67
CA VAL A 984 57.34 -9.63 -6.29
C VAL A 984 58.32 -9.61 -5.11
N SER A 985 59.25 -8.67 -5.12
CA SER A 985 60.11 -8.37 -3.99
C SER A 985 60.42 -6.88 -3.92
N GLY A 986 60.48 -6.31 -2.73
CA GLY A 986 60.88 -4.93 -2.55
C GLY A 986 61.53 -4.68 -1.19
N GLY A 987 62.27 -3.59 -1.08
CA GLY A 987 62.83 -3.13 0.19
C GLY A 987 63.28 -1.69 0.15
N GLY A 988 63.05 -0.96 1.22
CA GLY A 988 63.27 0.48 1.25
C GLY A 988 62.89 1.15 2.57
N TRP A 989 62.70 2.46 2.49
CA TRP A 989 62.00 3.24 3.49
C TRP A 989 61.13 4.32 2.85
N SER A 990 60.14 4.76 3.61
CA SER A 990 59.23 5.85 3.25
C SER A 990 58.81 6.63 4.50
N ASP A 991 58.43 7.89 4.35
CA ASP A 991 57.84 8.66 5.44
C ASP A 991 56.42 8.14 5.75
N SER A 992 56.22 7.75 7.01
CA SER A 992 54.90 7.41 7.56
C SER A 992 54.19 8.69 8.00
N PRO A 993 53.00 9.01 7.44
CA PRO A 993 52.26 10.19 7.82
C PRO A 993 51.71 10.06 9.25
N THR A 994 51.42 11.20 9.88
CA THR A 994 50.83 11.25 11.22
C THR A 994 49.31 11.06 11.14
N ASN A 995 48.78 10.03 11.80
CA ASN A 995 47.34 9.82 11.95
C ASN A 995 47.01 9.40 13.39
N ALA A 996 46.13 10.14 14.06
CA ALA A 996 45.75 9.88 15.45
C ALA A 996 44.87 8.63 15.63
N GLY A 997 44.11 8.26 14.58
CA GLY A 997 43.20 7.11 14.59
C GLY A 997 43.89 5.75 14.49
N TYR A 998 45.13 5.70 13.98
CA TYR A 998 45.89 4.46 13.85
C TYR A 998 47.01 4.40 14.90
N GLU A 999 47.02 3.33 15.69
CA GLU A 999 47.90 3.12 16.84
C GLU A 999 49.39 3.41 16.53
N LEU A 1000 49.87 2.90 15.40
CA LEU A 1000 51.27 2.97 14.98
C LEU A 1000 51.64 4.26 14.22
N MET A 1001 50.67 5.14 13.94
CA MET A 1001 50.88 6.35 13.14
C MET A 1001 50.70 7.64 13.93
N ARG A 1002 50.43 7.56 15.24
CA ARG A 1002 50.15 8.74 16.10
C ARG A 1002 51.25 9.80 16.15
N GLN A 1003 52.50 9.44 15.80
CA GLN A 1003 53.65 10.36 15.79
C GLN A 1003 54.27 10.58 14.41
N GLY A 1004 53.81 9.87 13.37
CA GLY A 1004 54.54 9.73 12.10
C GLY A 1004 55.93 9.11 12.30
N GLY A 1005 56.78 9.13 11.27
CA GLY A 1005 58.17 8.65 11.36
C GLY A 1005 58.69 7.98 10.09
N MET A 1006 59.94 7.53 10.09
CA MET A 1006 60.54 6.80 8.98
C MET A 1006 60.18 5.31 9.05
N LEU A 1007 59.35 4.85 8.12
CA LEU A 1007 58.99 3.44 7.95
C LEU A 1007 60.08 2.74 7.13
N TYR A 1008 60.88 1.87 7.75
CA TYR A 1008 61.67 0.88 7.01
C TYR A 1008 60.81 -0.34 6.69
N TRP A 1009 60.89 -0.86 5.47
CA TRP A 1009 60.09 -2.00 5.04
C TRP A 1009 60.85 -2.92 4.08
N GLY A 1010 60.41 -4.18 4.00
CA GLY A 1010 60.91 -5.14 3.03
C GLY A 1010 60.00 -6.36 2.91
N PHE A 1011 59.79 -6.85 1.69
CA PHE A 1011 58.91 -7.97 1.44
C PHE A 1011 59.34 -8.81 0.23
N VAL A 1012 58.87 -10.06 0.21
CA VAL A 1012 58.91 -10.96 -0.96
C VAL A 1012 57.67 -11.86 -0.94
N ALA A 1013 57.09 -12.12 -2.11
CA ALA A 1013 55.99 -13.07 -2.27
C ALA A 1013 56.07 -13.77 -3.64
N ARG A 1014 55.90 -15.10 -3.66
CA ARG A 1014 55.95 -15.95 -4.86
C ARG A 1014 55.05 -17.18 -4.71
N TYR A 1015 54.58 -17.74 -5.82
CA TYR A 1015 53.97 -19.08 -5.82
C TYR A 1015 55.02 -20.19 -5.69
N THR A 1016 54.60 -21.33 -5.12
CA THR A 1016 55.41 -22.56 -4.96
C THR A 1016 54.64 -23.84 -5.28
N GLY A 1017 53.48 -23.68 -5.93
CA GLY A 1017 52.53 -24.70 -6.38
C GLY A 1017 51.33 -23.98 -6.98
N GLU A 1018 50.27 -24.73 -7.35
CA GLU A 1018 49.09 -24.19 -8.06
C GLU A 1018 48.36 -23.06 -7.32
N GLU A 1019 48.35 -23.06 -5.98
CA GLU A 1019 47.73 -21.99 -5.16
C GLU A 1019 48.68 -21.47 -4.06
N ARG A 1020 49.72 -22.22 -3.71
CA ARG A 1020 50.48 -21.98 -2.47
C ARG A 1020 51.46 -20.82 -2.58
N VAL A 1021 51.29 -19.78 -1.77
CA VAL A 1021 52.17 -18.60 -1.73
C VAL A 1021 53.23 -18.76 -0.62
N GLN A 1022 54.50 -18.53 -0.96
CA GLN A 1022 55.56 -18.31 0.03
C GLN A 1022 56.02 -16.86 -0.02
N GLY A 1023 56.10 -16.24 1.16
CA GLY A 1023 56.62 -14.89 1.28
C GLY A 1023 57.01 -14.52 2.69
N SER A 1024 57.52 -13.30 2.84
CA SER A 1024 57.84 -12.69 4.13
C SER A 1024 57.74 -11.18 4.00
N THR A 1025 57.13 -10.54 4.98
CA THR A 1025 57.02 -9.08 5.12
C THR A 1025 57.62 -8.65 6.47
N LEU A 1026 58.42 -7.60 6.43
CA LEU A 1026 59.01 -6.91 7.59
C LEU A 1026 58.69 -5.41 7.48
N MET A 1027 58.26 -4.82 8.58
CA MET A 1027 58.06 -3.38 8.74
C MET A 1027 58.65 -2.93 10.09
N ILE A 1028 59.30 -1.76 10.11
CA ILE A 1028 59.91 -1.15 11.30
C ILE A 1028 59.62 0.35 11.28
N LEU A 1029 59.03 0.87 12.36
CA LEU A 1029 58.86 2.31 12.61
C LEU A 1029 59.93 2.81 13.57
N ASP A 1030 60.32 4.10 13.51
CA ASP A 1030 61.46 4.65 14.24
C ASP A 1030 61.12 5.53 15.47
N THR A 1031 60.03 6.30 15.42
CA THR A 1031 59.59 7.20 16.51
C THR A 1031 59.08 6.41 17.72
N GLY A 1032 58.06 5.58 17.49
CA GLY A 1032 57.73 4.43 18.32
C GLY A 1032 58.35 3.18 17.67
N PRO A 1033 59.34 2.51 18.29
CA PRO A 1033 60.05 1.38 17.70
C PRO A 1033 59.18 0.12 17.68
N ALA A 1034 58.24 0.07 16.75
CA ALA A 1034 57.36 -1.05 16.46
C ALA A 1034 57.89 -1.87 15.29
N ILE A 1035 57.93 -3.20 15.43
CA ILE A 1035 58.39 -4.13 14.42
C ILE A 1035 57.26 -5.10 14.08
N PHE A 1036 56.76 -5.04 12.85
CA PHE A 1036 55.79 -6.00 12.31
C PHE A 1036 56.51 -7.07 11.49
N ARG A 1037 56.11 -8.34 11.65
CA ARG A 1037 56.62 -9.48 10.88
C ARG A 1037 55.48 -10.40 10.46
N SER A 1038 55.38 -10.72 9.17
CA SER A 1038 54.46 -11.75 8.68
C SER A 1038 54.78 -13.12 9.28
N THR A 1039 53.74 -13.87 9.66
CA THR A 1039 53.77 -15.29 10.00
C THR A 1039 53.29 -16.18 8.86
N SER A 1040 52.40 -15.68 8.00
CA SER A 1040 51.96 -16.35 6.78
C SER A 1040 51.68 -15.33 5.67
N VAL A 1041 51.75 -15.79 4.41
CA VAL A 1041 51.01 -15.20 3.30
C VAL A 1041 49.79 -16.09 3.06
N GLU A 1042 48.66 -15.51 2.69
CA GLU A 1042 47.45 -16.27 2.35
C GLU A 1042 47.62 -16.92 0.97
N ASP A 1043 47.33 -18.22 0.88
CA ASP A 1043 47.39 -18.98 -0.36
C ASP A 1043 46.34 -18.44 -1.36
N GLY A 1044 46.70 -18.35 -2.65
CA GLY A 1044 45.90 -17.69 -3.69
C GLY A 1044 45.80 -16.15 -3.60
N SER A 1045 46.38 -15.50 -2.57
CA SER A 1045 46.22 -14.05 -2.42
C SER A 1045 47.16 -13.19 -3.29
N LEU A 1046 48.22 -13.78 -3.85
CA LEU A 1046 49.21 -13.05 -4.65
C LEU A 1046 48.70 -12.83 -6.07
N VAL A 1047 48.30 -11.59 -6.39
CA VAL A 1047 47.88 -11.17 -7.73
C VAL A 1047 48.96 -10.26 -8.30
N ILE A 1048 49.52 -10.59 -9.46
CA ILE A 1048 50.48 -9.75 -10.19
C ILE A 1048 49.83 -9.32 -11.52
N SER A 1049 49.29 -8.11 -11.55
CA SER A 1049 48.58 -7.54 -12.72
C SER A 1049 49.35 -6.35 -13.28
N GLY A 1050 49.66 -6.35 -14.58
CA GLY A 1050 50.45 -5.28 -15.20
C GLY A 1050 51.80 -5.06 -14.48
N ASN A 1051 51.99 -3.87 -13.92
CA ASN A 1051 53.14 -3.49 -13.07
C ASN A 1051 52.79 -3.37 -11.58
N ARG A 1052 51.68 -3.97 -11.14
CA ARG A 1052 51.23 -3.99 -9.74
C ARG A 1052 51.22 -5.41 -9.18
N ALA A 1053 51.42 -5.52 -7.87
CA ALA A 1053 51.31 -6.76 -7.13
C ALA A 1053 50.56 -6.55 -5.81
N PHE A 1054 49.62 -7.43 -5.50
CA PHE A 1054 48.81 -7.42 -4.28
C PHE A 1054 48.96 -8.77 -3.58
N PHE A 1055 49.14 -8.76 -2.26
CA PHE A 1055 49.05 -9.97 -1.43
C PHE A 1055 48.74 -9.62 0.02
N LYS A 1056 48.12 -10.56 0.74
CA LYS A 1056 47.72 -10.41 2.15
C LYS A 1056 48.13 -11.63 2.97
N GLY A 1057 48.07 -11.51 4.29
CA GLY A 1057 48.46 -12.58 5.20
C GLY A 1057 48.32 -12.21 6.66
N THR A 1058 48.92 -13.00 7.55
CA THR A 1058 48.92 -12.75 9.00
C THR A 1058 50.32 -12.41 9.50
N GLY A 1059 50.41 -11.71 10.62
CA GLY A 1059 51.68 -11.40 11.27
C GLY A 1059 51.58 -11.14 12.77
N ILE A 1060 52.74 -10.81 13.34
CA ILE A 1060 52.93 -10.48 14.76
C ILE A 1060 53.60 -9.11 14.85
N LEU A 1061 53.09 -8.29 15.75
CA LEU A 1061 53.64 -7.00 16.12
C LEU A 1061 54.53 -7.14 17.38
N PHE A 1062 55.63 -6.39 17.42
CA PHE A 1062 56.51 -6.26 18.59
C PHE A 1062 56.73 -4.79 18.91
N HIS A 1063 56.64 -4.41 20.17
CA HIS A 1063 56.94 -3.07 20.67
C HIS A 1063 58.29 -3.09 21.39
N GLN A 1064 59.29 -2.32 20.94
CA GLN A 1064 60.55 -2.22 21.68
C GLN A 1064 60.44 -1.23 22.85
N ARG A 1065 60.98 -1.62 24.00
CA ARG A 1065 61.15 -0.77 25.18
C ARG A 1065 62.62 -0.76 25.59
N GLY A 1066 63.42 0.00 24.84
CA GLY A 1066 64.86 0.08 25.05
C GLY A 1066 65.59 -1.12 24.44
N LEU A 1067 66.10 -2.03 25.29
CA LEU A 1067 66.78 -3.26 24.84
C LEU A 1067 65.87 -4.50 24.81
N ASP A 1068 64.71 -4.42 25.46
CA ASP A 1068 63.72 -5.50 25.48
C ASP A 1068 62.66 -5.28 24.40
N SER A 1069 62.14 -6.38 23.84
CA SER A 1069 61.07 -6.37 22.84
C SER A 1069 59.87 -7.15 23.35
N ASP A 1070 58.78 -6.44 23.64
CA ASP A 1070 57.52 -7.05 24.05
C ASP A 1070 56.75 -7.50 22.80
N ARG A 1071 56.29 -8.75 22.79
CA ARG A 1071 55.38 -9.26 21.75
C ARG A 1071 53.97 -8.75 22.05
N ASP A 1072 53.27 -8.27 21.03
CA ASP A 1072 51.84 -8.01 21.10
C ASP A 1072 51.08 -9.35 20.98
N ASP A 1073 50.14 -9.60 21.89
CA ASP A 1073 49.40 -10.87 21.94
C ASP A 1073 48.20 -10.91 20.99
N ARG A 1074 47.77 -9.76 20.45
CA ARG A 1074 46.75 -9.69 19.39
C ARG A 1074 47.23 -10.41 18.13
N GLN A 1075 46.29 -10.96 17.36
CA GLN A 1075 46.56 -11.40 16.00
C GLN A 1075 46.45 -10.22 15.04
N PHE A 1076 47.26 -10.20 13.98
CA PHE A 1076 47.26 -9.11 13.01
C PHE A 1076 47.17 -9.63 11.59
N GLY A 1077 46.29 -9.03 10.80
CA GLY A 1077 46.26 -9.16 9.35
C GLY A 1077 47.12 -8.08 8.71
N TYR A 1078 47.64 -8.34 7.52
CA TYR A 1078 48.32 -7.33 6.72
C TYR A 1078 48.02 -7.46 5.23
N LEU A 1079 48.19 -6.35 4.51
CA LEU A 1079 48.07 -6.25 3.07
C LEU A 1079 49.22 -5.41 2.51
N ILE A 1080 49.74 -5.86 1.38
CA ILE A 1080 50.70 -5.15 0.53
C ILE A 1080 50.05 -4.86 -0.81
N ALA A 1081 50.07 -3.59 -1.23
CA ALA A 1081 49.90 -3.20 -2.62
C ALA A 1081 51.21 -2.56 -3.10
N ALA A 1082 51.84 -3.12 -4.13
CA ALA A 1082 53.15 -2.69 -4.60
C ALA A 1082 53.11 -2.41 -6.10
N THR A 1083 53.62 -1.25 -6.52
CA THR A 1083 53.75 -0.86 -7.94
C THR A 1083 55.22 -0.74 -8.30
N ASP A 1084 55.65 -1.47 -9.32
CA ASP A 1084 56.96 -1.31 -9.97
C ASP A 1084 56.83 -0.20 -11.02
N GLY A 1085 57.33 0.99 -10.70
CA GLY A 1085 57.24 2.18 -11.54
C GLY A 1085 58.22 2.18 -12.73
N GLN A 1086 59.18 1.24 -12.73
CA GLN A 1086 60.26 1.12 -13.71
C GLN A 1086 59.96 0.03 -14.78
N LEU A 1087 59.03 -0.88 -14.49
CA LEU A 1087 58.60 -1.93 -15.41
C LEU A 1087 58.02 -1.35 -16.70
N GLY A 1088 58.58 -1.75 -17.85
CA GLY A 1088 58.09 -1.33 -19.17
C GLY A 1088 58.68 -0.02 -19.71
N PHE A 1089 59.84 0.43 -19.20
CA PHE A 1089 60.56 1.65 -19.60
C PHE A 1089 59.93 2.98 -19.15
N SER A 1090 58.99 2.96 -18.21
CA SER A 1090 58.54 4.18 -17.52
C SER A 1090 59.62 4.70 -16.55
N SER A 1091 59.58 6.01 -16.29
CA SER A 1091 60.39 6.66 -15.24
C SER A 1091 59.52 7.05 -14.03
N SER A 1092 58.46 6.29 -13.77
CA SER A 1092 57.58 6.51 -12.64
C SER A 1092 58.25 6.02 -11.36
N PRO A 1093 58.02 6.65 -10.19
CA PRO A 1093 58.49 6.11 -8.93
C PRO A 1093 57.70 4.85 -8.57
N ASP A 1094 58.36 3.92 -7.87
CA ASP A 1094 57.68 2.78 -7.25
C ASP A 1094 56.73 3.27 -6.15
N GLN A 1095 55.61 2.57 -5.95
CA GLN A 1095 54.59 2.94 -4.97
C GLN A 1095 54.29 1.76 -4.04
N LEU A 1096 54.02 2.05 -2.76
CA LEU A 1096 53.75 1.02 -1.75
C LEU A 1096 52.61 1.42 -0.81
N ARG A 1097 51.64 0.52 -0.65
CA ARG A 1097 50.71 0.49 0.47
C ARG A 1097 51.09 -0.64 1.42
N LEU A 1098 51.16 -0.31 2.69
CA LEU A 1098 51.32 -1.21 3.83
C LEU A 1098 50.14 -0.95 4.76
N ARG A 1099 49.25 -1.94 4.90
CA ARG A 1099 48.09 -1.90 5.80
C ARG A 1099 48.19 -3.04 6.79
N VAL A 1100 47.93 -2.77 8.07
CA VAL A 1100 47.97 -3.73 9.19
C VAL A 1100 46.77 -3.46 10.10
N TRP A 1101 46.05 -4.52 10.48
CA TRP A 1101 44.84 -4.46 11.33
C TRP A 1101 44.84 -5.60 12.35
N VAL A 1102 44.09 -5.43 13.44
CA VAL A 1102 43.82 -6.48 14.43
C VAL A 1102 42.84 -7.49 13.84
N ILE A 1103 43.10 -8.78 14.01
CA ILE A 1103 42.11 -9.84 13.76
C ILE A 1103 41.41 -10.14 15.09
N GLU A 1104 40.09 -10.04 15.10
CA GLU A 1104 39.27 -10.29 16.30
C GLU A 1104 39.16 -11.80 16.62
N GLU A 1105 38.63 -12.16 17.79
CA GLU A 1105 38.58 -13.56 18.24
C GLU A 1105 37.74 -14.49 17.34
N ASP A 1106 36.79 -13.93 16.59
CA ASP A 1106 35.97 -14.64 15.60
C ASP A 1106 36.63 -14.77 14.21
N GLY A 1107 37.81 -14.18 14.03
CA GLY A 1107 38.57 -14.16 12.78
C GLY A 1107 38.22 -13.01 11.83
N THR A 1108 37.37 -12.06 12.23
CA THR A 1108 37.02 -10.89 11.40
C THR A 1108 38.08 -9.79 11.42
N GLU A 1109 37.98 -8.85 10.47
CA GLU A 1109 38.84 -7.66 10.40
C GLU A 1109 38.40 -6.63 11.44
N GLY A 1110 39.23 -6.44 12.46
CA GLY A 1110 39.07 -5.44 13.52
C GLY A 1110 39.82 -4.14 13.23
N ALA A 1111 40.24 -3.47 14.31
CA ALA A 1111 40.81 -2.12 14.22
C ALA A 1111 42.10 -2.04 13.37
N VAL A 1112 42.14 -1.12 12.40
CA VAL A 1112 43.35 -0.79 11.63
C VAL A 1112 44.37 -0.09 12.54
N VAL A 1113 45.57 -0.66 12.65
CA VAL A 1113 46.68 -0.11 13.47
C VAL A 1113 47.72 0.64 12.64
N TYR A 1114 47.77 0.40 11.33
CA TYR A 1114 48.62 1.10 10.37
C TYR A 1114 48.01 1.05 8.96
N ASP A 1115 48.00 2.17 8.24
CA ASP A 1115 47.75 2.22 6.79
C ASP A 1115 48.39 3.49 6.22
N ASN A 1116 49.49 3.37 5.48
CA ASN A 1116 50.19 4.54 4.93
C ASN A 1116 49.41 5.26 3.80
N GLN A 1117 48.34 4.65 3.27
CA GLN A 1117 47.49 5.23 2.21
C GLN A 1117 46.82 6.54 2.65
N VAL A 1118 46.52 6.73 3.95
CA VAL A 1118 45.90 7.96 4.50
C VAL A 1118 46.76 9.22 4.35
N GLY A 1119 48.03 9.09 3.96
CA GLY A 1119 48.89 10.24 3.63
C GLY A 1119 48.55 10.92 2.31
N CYS A 1120 47.74 10.30 1.45
CA CYS A 1120 47.43 10.82 0.12
C CYS A 1120 46.27 11.83 0.15
N SER A 1121 46.40 12.91 -0.63
CA SER A 1121 45.36 13.94 -0.80
C SER A 1121 44.06 13.43 -1.44
N SER A 1122 44.09 12.23 -2.03
CA SER A 1122 42.94 11.53 -2.62
C SER A 1122 42.99 10.05 -2.23
N ALA A 1123 43.20 9.76 -0.95
CA ALA A 1123 43.35 8.41 -0.43
C ALA A 1123 42.06 7.57 -0.62
N ASN A 1124 42.05 6.67 -1.61
CA ASN A 1124 41.10 5.57 -1.60
C ASN A 1124 41.57 4.52 -0.58
N LEU A 1125 40.78 4.31 0.47
CA LEU A 1125 41.08 3.40 1.58
C LEU A 1125 40.47 2.00 1.41
N ASP A 1126 39.70 1.75 0.34
CA ASP A 1126 39.21 0.41 -0.03
C ASP A 1126 40.32 -0.65 0.14
N LEU A 1127 39.98 -1.82 0.69
CA LEU A 1127 40.94 -2.84 1.14
C LEU A 1127 42.07 -3.10 0.13
N ASN A 1128 41.71 -3.31 -1.14
CA ASN A 1128 42.63 -3.61 -2.24
C ASN A 1128 42.93 -2.42 -3.17
N ALA A 1129 42.67 -1.17 -2.74
CA ALA A 1129 43.03 0.00 -3.57
C ALA A 1129 44.54 0.06 -3.85
N PRO A 1130 44.95 0.44 -5.08
CA PRO A 1130 46.36 0.54 -5.45
C PRO A 1130 47.09 1.61 -4.61
N ALA A 1131 48.40 1.39 -4.44
CA ALA A 1131 49.25 2.31 -3.68
C ALA A 1131 49.29 3.70 -4.31
N CYS A 1132 48.90 4.73 -3.55
CA CYS A 1132 48.93 6.11 -4.03
C CYS A 1132 50.27 6.81 -3.76
N SER A 1133 50.96 6.48 -2.66
CA SER A 1133 52.24 7.08 -2.27
C SER A 1133 53.43 6.46 -2.99
N ALA A 1134 54.26 7.31 -3.59
CA ALA A 1134 55.61 6.94 -4.01
C ALA A 1134 56.50 6.59 -2.80
N ILE A 1135 57.44 5.67 -2.97
CA ILE A 1135 58.46 5.37 -1.95
C ILE A 1135 59.59 6.41 -1.98
N ASP A 1136 60.12 6.78 -0.82
CA ASP A 1136 61.20 7.78 -0.74
C ASP A 1136 62.55 7.22 -1.19
N ARG A 1137 62.88 5.99 -0.75
CA ARG A 1137 64.04 5.22 -1.24
C ARG A 1137 63.83 3.73 -1.13
N GLY A 1138 64.26 3.02 -2.15
CA GLY A 1138 64.19 1.56 -2.25
C GLY A 1138 63.95 1.18 -3.69
N ASP A 1139 63.74 -0.11 -3.93
CA ASP A 1139 63.29 -0.63 -5.21
C ASP A 1139 62.17 -1.66 -4.95
N ILE A 1140 61.14 -1.66 -5.80
CA ILE A 1140 60.11 -2.71 -5.90
C ILE A 1140 60.28 -3.36 -7.27
N ILE A 1141 60.50 -4.67 -7.28
CA ILE A 1141 60.79 -5.43 -8.50
C ILE A 1141 59.74 -6.51 -8.71
N ILE A 1142 58.99 -6.42 -9.80
CA ILE A 1142 58.08 -7.47 -10.27
C ILE A 1142 58.79 -8.32 -11.31
N ASN A 1143 59.13 -9.55 -10.93
CA ASN A 1143 59.82 -10.51 -11.80
C ASN A 1143 58.81 -11.47 -12.44
N LYS A 1144 58.28 -11.09 -13.61
CA LYS A 1144 57.49 -12.00 -14.45
C LYS A 1144 58.40 -13.04 -15.13
N PRO A 1145 57.93 -14.27 -15.41
CA PRO A 1145 58.66 -15.19 -16.28
C PRO A 1145 58.85 -14.59 -17.68
N ARG A 1146 59.94 -14.95 -18.35
CA ARG A 1146 60.09 -14.62 -19.78
C ARG A 1146 59.14 -15.47 -20.60
N SER A 1147 58.11 -14.85 -21.17
CA SER A 1147 57.34 -15.46 -22.27
C SER A 1147 58.20 -15.56 -23.55
N ASN A 1148 57.62 -16.17 -24.60
CA ASN A 1148 58.17 -16.13 -25.96
C ASN A 1148 57.39 -15.18 -26.88
N SER A 1149 56.42 -14.43 -26.34
CA SER A 1149 55.38 -13.75 -27.10
C SER A 1149 55.72 -12.30 -27.47
N LEU A 1150 56.46 -12.16 -28.58
CA LEU A 1150 56.36 -10.98 -29.44
C LEU A 1150 54.98 -10.97 -30.13
N SER A 1151 53.93 -10.54 -29.41
CA SER A 1151 52.57 -10.43 -29.98
C SER A 1151 51.73 -9.27 -29.45
N SER A 1152 52.31 -8.31 -28.72
CA SER A 1152 51.61 -7.09 -28.27
C SER A 1152 51.78 -5.91 -29.24
N ALA A 1153 51.61 -6.15 -30.54
CA ALA A 1153 51.51 -5.10 -31.58
C ALA A 1153 51.04 -5.67 -32.93
N ILE A 1154 49.72 -5.65 -33.19
CA ILE A 1154 49.09 -5.35 -34.50
C ILE A 1154 47.55 -5.44 -34.36
N SER A 1155 46.85 -4.40 -34.85
CA SER A 1155 45.42 -4.30 -35.17
C SER A 1155 44.35 -4.51 -34.07
N GLN A 1156 43.80 -3.39 -33.59
CA GLN A 1156 42.34 -3.21 -33.67
C GLN A 1156 41.92 -3.16 -35.14
N ASN A 1157 40.68 -3.60 -35.45
CA ASN A 1157 40.09 -3.73 -36.79
C ASN A 1157 40.81 -4.79 -37.68
N ALA A 1158 40.13 -5.76 -38.30
CA ALA A 1158 38.68 -6.00 -38.40
C ALA A 1158 38.36 -7.44 -38.85
N VAL A 1159 37.06 -7.71 -39.03
CA VAL A 1159 36.42 -8.80 -39.81
C VAL A 1159 36.12 -10.10 -39.05
N VAL A 1160 34.82 -10.44 -39.06
CA VAL A 1160 34.24 -11.73 -38.69
C VAL A 1160 34.83 -12.83 -39.57
N GLU A 1161 35.46 -13.86 -38.98
CA GLU A 1161 35.90 -15.03 -39.73
C GLU A 1161 35.10 -16.28 -39.33
N SER A 1162 34.32 -16.79 -40.29
CA SER A 1162 33.43 -17.94 -40.11
C SER A 1162 34.21 -19.25 -39.89
N ALA A 1163 33.59 -20.20 -39.18
CA ALA A 1163 34.13 -21.56 -39.01
C ALA A 1163 34.49 -22.22 -40.36
N THR A 1164 35.79 -22.38 -40.62
CA THR A 1164 36.32 -22.94 -41.86
C THR A 1164 36.24 -24.46 -41.88
N GLN A 1165 36.01 -25.03 -43.06
CA GLN A 1165 35.59 -26.41 -43.27
C GLN A 1165 36.39 -27.07 -44.41
N ASP A 1166 37.70 -27.20 -44.19
CA ASP A 1166 38.57 -28.17 -44.89
C ASP A 1166 39.22 -29.08 -43.83
N LEU A 1167 39.60 -30.29 -44.21
CA LEU A 1167 40.09 -31.33 -43.30
C LEU A 1167 41.44 -30.94 -42.68
N GLN A 1168 41.54 -30.95 -41.34
CA GLN A 1168 42.77 -30.60 -40.61
C GLN A 1168 43.36 -31.79 -39.85
N ALA A 1169 44.68 -31.76 -39.66
CA ALA A 1169 45.44 -32.72 -38.86
C ALA A 1169 46.47 -31.99 -38.00
N TYR A 1170 46.49 -32.22 -36.69
CA TYR A 1170 47.45 -31.60 -35.78
C TYR A 1170 48.00 -32.59 -34.73
N PRO A 1171 49.34 -32.67 -34.55
CA PRO A 1171 50.37 -32.08 -35.40
C PRO A 1171 50.45 -32.78 -36.78
N THR A 1172 50.73 -32.02 -37.84
CA THR A 1172 50.82 -32.54 -39.23
C THR A 1172 52.00 -33.52 -39.44
N ALA A 1173 53.00 -33.49 -38.56
CA ALA A 1173 54.05 -34.49 -38.46
C ALA A 1173 54.06 -35.06 -37.04
N PHE A 1174 54.06 -36.38 -36.90
CA PHE A 1174 53.88 -37.07 -35.62
C PHE A 1174 54.68 -38.37 -35.52
N SER A 1175 55.14 -38.70 -34.32
CA SER A 1175 55.77 -39.98 -33.98
C SER A 1175 54.87 -40.86 -33.10
N GLY A 1176 53.91 -40.26 -32.38
CA GLY A 1176 52.93 -40.95 -31.54
C GLY A 1176 51.52 -40.90 -32.12
N ARG A 1177 50.83 -39.76 -32.02
CA ARG A 1177 49.46 -39.55 -32.52
C ARG A 1177 49.29 -38.19 -33.21
N THR A 1178 48.27 -38.09 -34.06
CA THR A 1178 47.76 -36.83 -34.64
C THR A 1178 46.25 -36.82 -34.55
N THR A 1179 45.64 -35.67 -34.27
CA THR A 1179 44.19 -35.48 -34.21
C THR A 1179 43.70 -34.95 -35.54
N LEU A 1180 42.68 -35.59 -36.09
CA LEU A 1180 42.05 -35.26 -37.37
C LEU A 1180 40.71 -34.58 -37.09
N SER A 1181 40.55 -33.34 -37.50
CA SER A 1181 39.38 -32.50 -37.19
C SER A 1181 38.74 -31.96 -38.45
N PHE A 1182 37.40 -31.99 -38.49
CA PHE A 1182 36.59 -31.39 -39.55
C PHE A 1182 35.18 -31.05 -39.06
N ALA A 1183 34.44 -30.26 -39.83
CA ALA A 1183 33.01 -30.01 -39.70
C ALA A 1183 32.38 -29.96 -41.10
N THR A 1184 31.09 -30.26 -41.24
CA THR A 1184 30.39 -30.23 -42.54
C THR A 1184 29.24 -29.23 -42.53
N ALA A 1185 28.98 -28.57 -43.66
CA ALA A 1185 27.93 -27.55 -43.77
C ALA A 1185 26.50 -28.11 -43.82
N SER A 1186 26.35 -29.43 -44.03
CA SER A 1186 25.06 -30.13 -44.06
C SER A 1186 25.19 -31.52 -43.44
N GLU A 1187 24.05 -32.14 -43.13
CA GLU A 1187 23.98 -33.49 -42.57
C GLU A 1187 24.30 -34.54 -43.65
N ALA A 1188 25.38 -35.30 -43.48
CA ALA A 1188 25.84 -36.24 -44.49
C ALA A 1188 26.60 -37.45 -43.91
N GLY A 1189 26.56 -38.56 -44.65
CA GLY A 1189 27.39 -39.73 -44.35
C GLY A 1189 28.84 -39.44 -44.70
N TYR A 1190 29.76 -39.63 -43.73
CA TYR A 1190 31.19 -39.43 -43.91
C TYR A 1190 32.00 -40.71 -43.73
N THR A 1191 33.14 -40.78 -44.43
CA THR A 1191 34.21 -41.75 -44.20
C THR A 1191 35.56 -41.03 -44.12
N LEU A 1192 36.37 -41.37 -43.13
CA LEU A 1192 37.71 -40.83 -42.89
C LEU A 1192 38.74 -41.96 -43.00
N GLU A 1193 39.67 -41.85 -43.94
CA GLU A 1193 40.53 -42.96 -44.39
C GLU A 1193 41.99 -42.52 -44.62
N LEU A 1194 42.96 -43.34 -44.24
CA LEU A 1194 44.40 -43.13 -44.46
C LEU A 1194 44.90 -43.91 -45.69
N TYR A 1195 45.59 -43.22 -46.59
CA TYR A 1195 46.18 -43.76 -47.82
C TYR A 1195 47.70 -43.54 -47.86
N ASP A 1196 48.42 -44.43 -48.58
CA ASP A 1196 49.83 -44.21 -48.91
C ASP A 1196 49.99 -43.28 -50.14
N LEU A 1197 51.22 -42.83 -50.42
CA LEU A 1197 51.51 -41.98 -51.59
C LEU A 1197 51.31 -42.66 -52.97
N LYS A 1198 50.95 -43.95 -53.01
CA LYS A 1198 50.58 -44.67 -54.24
C LYS A 1198 49.07 -44.82 -54.38
N GLY A 1199 48.29 -44.30 -53.43
CA GLY A 1199 46.83 -44.37 -53.43
C GLY A 1199 46.27 -45.70 -52.91
N ALA A 1200 47.07 -46.53 -52.24
CA ALA A 1200 46.57 -47.72 -51.56
C ALA A 1200 46.00 -47.35 -50.19
N LEU A 1201 44.79 -47.85 -49.86
CA LEU A 1201 44.18 -47.67 -48.54
C LEU A 1201 45.00 -48.42 -47.48
N VAL A 1202 45.48 -47.70 -46.48
CA VAL A 1202 46.30 -48.20 -45.37
C VAL A 1202 45.46 -48.50 -44.14
N ARG A 1203 44.47 -47.64 -43.82
CA ARG A 1203 43.60 -47.78 -42.64
C ARG A 1203 42.31 -46.96 -42.81
N SER A 1204 41.14 -47.57 -42.59
CA SER A 1204 39.91 -46.80 -42.32
C SER A 1204 39.96 -46.28 -40.88
N ILE A 1205 39.75 -44.99 -40.67
CA ILE A 1205 39.88 -44.33 -39.35
C ILE A 1205 38.51 -44.25 -38.68
N ALA A 1206 37.51 -43.68 -39.38
CA ALA A 1206 36.15 -43.52 -38.87
C ALA A 1206 35.14 -43.46 -40.02
N ALA A 1207 33.86 -43.75 -39.72
CA ALA A 1207 32.73 -43.49 -40.59
C ALA A 1207 31.47 -43.24 -39.75
N GLY A 1208 30.57 -42.38 -40.22
CA GLY A 1208 29.37 -42.01 -39.48
C GLY A 1208 28.46 -41.05 -40.24
N GLN A 1209 27.53 -40.41 -39.54
CA GLN A 1209 26.79 -39.24 -40.02
C GLN A 1209 27.34 -38.00 -39.30
N THR A 1210 27.46 -36.88 -40.00
CA THR A 1210 27.74 -35.57 -39.40
C THR A 1210 26.47 -34.75 -39.24
N GLU A 1211 26.38 -33.94 -38.18
CA GLU A 1211 25.41 -32.86 -38.03
C GLU A 1211 26.00 -31.55 -38.58
N ALA A 1212 25.16 -30.71 -39.20
CA ALA A 1212 25.60 -29.46 -39.81
C ALA A 1212 26.27 -28.50 -38.80
N GLY A 1213 27.46 -28.00 -39.13
CA GLY A 1213 28.23 -27.06 -38.30
C GLY A 1213 28.93 -27.68 -37.07
N LYS A 1214 28.68 -28.95 -36.76
CA LYS A 1214 29.29 -29.64 -35.62
C LYS A 1214 30.69 -30.14 -35.96
N ARG A 1215 31.64 -29.92 -35.04
CA ARG A 1215 33.05 -30.34 -35.18
C ARG A 1215 33.24 -31.78 -34.69
N TYR A 1216 33.91 -32.59 -35.50
CA TYR A 1216 34.23 -33.99 -35.24
C TYR A 1216 35.74 -34.19 -35.22
N GLU A 1217 36.26 -34.84 -34.18
CA GLU A 1217 37.69 -35.11 -34.00
C GLU A 1217 37.96 -36.61 -33.82
N HIS A 1218 39.00 -37.11 -34.50
CA HIS A 1218 39.42 -38.52 -34.48
C HIS A 1218 40.93 -38.65 -34.36
N GLU A 1219 41.43 -39.47 -33.43
CA GLU A 1219 42.87 -39.73 -33.31
C GLU A 1219 43.37 -40.76 -34.33
N LEU A 1220 44.53 -40.49 -34.92
CA LEU A 1220 45.32 -41.45 -35.69
C LEU A 1220 46.65 -41.74 -34.98
N SER A 1221 46.82 -42.98 -34.51
CA SER A 1221 48.12 -43.45 -33.99
C SER A 1221 49.09 -43.88 -35.10
N ALA A 1222 50.37 -43.56 -34.92
CA ALA A 1222 51.49 -43.99 -35.74
C ALA A 1222 51.78 -45.50 -35.63
N ASP A 1223 51.19 -46.19 -34.64
CA ASP A 1223 51.40 -47.62 -34.42
C ASP A 1223 51.07 -48.44 -35.67
N GLY A 1224 52.05 -49.23 -36.13
CA GLY A 1224 51.95 -50.05 -37.34
C GLY A 1224 52.14 -49.31 -38.65
N LEU A 1225 52.36 -47.99 -38.65
CA LEU A 1225 52.71 -47.21 -39.83
C LEU A 1225 54.24 -47.10 -39.98
N SER A 1226 54.74 -47.31 -41.20
CA SER A 1226 56.16 -47.07 -41.52
C SER A 1226 56.47 -45.58 -41.65
N ARG A 1227 57.68 -45.15 -41.28
CA ARG A 1227 58.15 -43.77 -41.47
C ARG A 1227 57.93 -43.31 -42.92
N GLY A 1228 57.21 -42.22 -43.11
CA GLY A 1228 56.81 -41.72 -44.41
C GLY A 1228 55.61 -40.77 -44.34
N MET A 1229 55.28 -40.17 -45.49
CA MET A 1229 54.12 -39.31 -45.66
C MET A 1229 52.91 -40.15 -46.11
N TYR A 1230 51.75 -39.83 -45.55
CA TYR A 1230 50.46 -40.44 -45.84
C TYR A 1230 49.42 -39.35 -46.14
N LEU A 1231 48.31 -39.73 -46.77
CA LEU A 1231 47.19 -38.85 -47.05
C LEU A 1231 45.97 -39.33 -46.26
N VAL A 1232 45.45 -38.51 -45.35
CA VAL A 1232 44.14 -38.73 -44.76
C VAL A 1232 43.11 -38.10 -45.70
N ARG A 1233 42.07 -38.85 -46.06
CA ARG A 1233 40.97 -38.43 -46.93
C ARG A 1233 39.66 -38.50 -46.16
N LEU A 1234 38.93 -37.40 -46.14
CA LEU A 1234 37.52 -37.33 -45.76
C LEU A 1234 36.68 -37.43 -47.04
N SER A 1235 35.59 -38.18 -47.02
CA SER A 1235 34.63 -38.24 -48.12
C SER A 1235 33.22 -38.15 -47.55
N THR A 1236 32.46 -37.16 -48.01
CA THR A 1236 31.13 -36.78 -47.55
C THR A 1236 30.22 -36.70 -48.77
N GLY A 1237 29.57 -37.81 -49.10
CA GLY A 1237 29.04 -38.03 -50.46
C GLY A 1237 30.16 -37.97 -51.50
N ASP A 1238 29.95 -37.20 -52.57
CA ASP A 1238 30.94 -36.95 -53.62
C ASP A 1238 31.91 -35.78 -53.32
N GLU A 1239 31.72 -35.01 -52.23
CA GLU A 1239 32.76 -34.09 -51.76
C GLU A 1239 33.87 -34.84 -51.04
N VAL A 1240 35.13 -34.53 -51.40
CA VAL A 1240 36.31 -35.25 -50.93
C VAL A 1240 37.41 -34.26 -50.57
N GLN A 1241 37.77 -34.24 -49.29
CA GLN A 1241 38.83 -33.41 -48.72
C GLN A 1241 40.02 -34.28 -48.30
N ALA A 1242 41.24 -33.74 -48.30
CA ALA A 1242 42.41 -34.54 -47.96
C ALA A 1242 43.57 -33.74 -47.36
N VAL A 1243 44.07 -34.20 -46.21
CA VAL A 1243 45.20 -33.60 -45.48
C VAL A 1243 46.40 -34.55 -45.48
N LYS A 1244 47.60 -33.99 -45.64
CA LYS A 1244 48.85 -34.74 -45.60
C LYS A 1244 49.35 -34.83 -44.17
N VAL A 1245 49.69 -36.05 -43.75
CA VAL A 1245 50.30 -36.32 -42.44
C VAL A 1245 51.62 -37.06 -42.61
N VAL A 1246 52.61 -36.77 -41.76
CA VAL A 1246 53.93 -37.40 -41.82
C VAL A 1246 54.17 -38.20 -40.56
N VAL A 1247 54.34 -39.52 -40.70
CA VAL A 1247 54.85 -40.38 -39.63
C VAL A 1247 56.37 -40.32 -39.70
N GLU A 1248 57.02 -39.79 -38.68
CA GLU A 1248 58.49 -39.82 -38.55
C GLU A 1248 58.92 -41.08 -37.79
N ARG A 1249 59.66 -40.97 -36.68
CA ARG A 1249 59.82 -42.02 -35.65
C ARG A 1249 60.36 -41.43 -34.36
#